data_AF-A0A1J5GHT7-F1
#
_entry.id   AF-A0A1J5GHT7-F1
#
_cell.length_a   1.000
_cell.length_b   1.000
_cell.length_c   1.000
_cell.angle_alpha   90.00
_cell.angle_beta   90.00
_cell.angle_gamma   90.00
#
_symmetry.space_group_name_H-M   'P 1'
#
loop_
_entity.id
_entity.type
_entity.pdbx_description
1 polymer ?
#
loop_
_entity_poly.entity_id
_entity_poly.type
_entity_poly.pdbx_seq_one_letter_code
_entity_poly.pdbx_strand_id
1 'polypeptide(L)'
;MKESWDGPLNKIDDYRWEIPKSYNSGMRVPGLIYASSNLLEKIRQDQALEQVANVAFLPGIVGHSLAMPDIHWGYGFCVGGVAATTLDNGIISPGGIGFDINCLSSDALILHPLGYTLKIKEFEKIWLEEKISCFDFEKEDLINSKIINFFKKFPDNEVYKITTKTGKTITATEDHPFYTKDGMIPLNKLKVGDELAIYPFEGVPYEESSSEIILNEEKIKELLLKLGKGNNGNGLNQILSHLKKRGLLPLRYNSPQLPYILKIMGYVFGDGNIHFANKKGKGVTSFYGKAEDLEEIKRDITHIGYNCSRVYSRTRDHKIDTLYGKSEFSSTETFCKVVSSSFAILLVGLGTPLGNKINQNYYLPSWIFKSPLWQKRLFLAAFFGAELSTPKTLLNHKYTFYCPMISMNKQEGFIESGRKYLEEISDLLAEFGVTTQKISQRIEYINKEGNISHRLRLILSDQTQDLINLYGKIGFEYNKKRSFIANATVHYLKVKQLIIEKRNGIAIQAKELKTKEGIGAKAIYKQIDSSYTNLRFIERSIYEERKSSSRISFNALSFKNFMNKNTEGLGHSGMLWDEIISKQKVDFNDYVYDFTVEHPHHNFVANNFVVSNCGIRLVRTNLTLKEVKPKIELLVDELFRAIPSGLGSKGRIRISYNEMRKVLREGTKWAVKSGYGWEEDVLFTEEEGSMKEANPDLISQHALERGKPQLGTLGSGNHFLEIQVVDKIYDPEIARELGLEEGQITVMIHCGSRGLGHQVCTDYLVTMQKAVQKYGIKLPDRQLACAPLDSPEGKNYYAAMAGAANYAWANRQCIMHWTREVFAKVFRSTPEELELKLIYDVAHNIAKIEEHSWGGQKIKLCVHRKGATRAFPPFHQDIPERYQKIGQPVLIPGDMGRCSYCLVGTEKAMEETFGSTCHGAGRVMSRMAAKKQARGRDIQQELRERGIIVKAENRGTLVEEMSDAYKDVSEVVEVMHQTGISKKVARMKPLGVIKG
;
A
#
# COMPACT_ATOMS: atom_id res chain seq x y z
N MET A 1 -15.02 -20.97 3.41
CA MET A 1 -15.04 -21.59 4.76
C MET A 1 -16.42 -21.35 5.36
N LYS A 2 -16.75 -21.94 6.51
CA LYS A 2 -18.03 -21.64 7.18
C LYS A 2 -18.04 -20.18 7.64
N GLU A 3 -19.22 -19.58 7.68
CA GLU A 3 -19.38 -18.20 8.19
C GLU A 3 -19.32 -18.24 9.73
N SER A 4 -20.14 -19.10 10.35
CA SER A 4 -20.27 -19.27 11.80
C SER A 4 -19.54 -20.50 12.37
N TRP A 5 -19.27 -20.47 13.67
CA TRP A 5 -18.59 -21.54 14.41
C TRP A 5 -19.54 -22.64 14.87
N ASP A 6 -19.36 -23.84 14.34
CA ASP A 6 -20.07 -25.07 14.72
C ASP A 6 -19.20 -26.10 15.47
N GLY A 7 -17.98 -25.73 15.86
CA GLY A 7 -17.11 -26.56 16.69
C GLY A 7 -17.61 -26.72 18.14
N PRO A 8 -17.08 -27.73 18.87
CA PRO A 8 -17.46 -28.01 20.25
C PRO A 8 -17.07 -26.86 21.19
N LEU A 9 -17.95 -26.57 22.15
CA LEU A 9 -17.68 -25.68 23.27
C LEU A 9 -18.28 -26.29 24.53
N ASN A 10 -17.44 -26.74 25.45
CA ASN A 10 -17.86 -27.22 26.76
C ASN A 10 -18.12 -26.02 27.66
N LYS A 11 -19.29 -25.94 28.31
CA LYS A 11 -19.52 -24.93 29.36
C LYS A 11 -18.79 -25.34 30.63
N ILE A 12 -17.89 -24.50 31.14
CA ILE A 12 -17.26 -24.68 32.45
C ILE A 12 -18.15 -24.05 33.53
N ASP A 13 -18.54 -22.79 33.31
CA ASP A 13 -19.46 -22.02 34.16
C ASP A 13 -20.19 -20.96 33.31
N ASP A 14 -20.91 -20.02 33.93
CA ASP A 14 -21.70 -18.99 33.23
C ASP A 14 -20.87 -18.00 32.41
N TYR A 15 -19.55 -17.98 32.58
CA TYR A 15 -18.64 -17.04 31.94
C TYR A 15 -17.45 -17.69 31.21
N ARG A 16 -17.19 -18.99 31.40
CA ARG A 16 -16.05 -19.70 30.79
C ARG A 16 -16.47 -20.91 29.96
N TRP A 17 -15.90 -20.99 28.76
CA TRP A 17 -16.20 -22.01 27.75
C TRP A 17 -14.90 -22.60 27.18
N GLU A 18 -14.82 -23.92 27.05
CA GLU A 18 -13.63 -24.62 26.57
C GLU A 18 -13.82 -25.15 25.15
N ILE A 19 -12.87 -24.90 24.24
CA ILE A 19 -12.65 -25.74 23.06
C ILE A 19 -11.75 -26.90 23.53
N PRO A 20 -12.28 -28.12 23.67
CA PRO A 20 -11.52 -29.23 24.23
C PRO A 20 -10.32 -29.56 23.35
N LYS A 21 -9.19 -29.91 23.97
CA LYS A 21 -7.96 -30.34 23.28
C LYS A 21 -8.17 -31.51 22.30
N SER A 22 -9.23 -32.32 22.49
CA SER A 22 -9.62 -33.40 21.58
C SER A 22 -10.28 -32.93 20.27
N TYR A 23 -10.64 -31.65 20.14
CA TYR A 23 -11.21 -31.09 18.90
C TYR A 23 -10.27 -31.27 17.70
N ASN A 24 -8.96 -31.09 17.90
CA ASN A 24 -7.96 -31.34 16.87
C ASN A 24 -6.67 -31.89 17.49
N SER A 25 -6.18 -33.03 16.99
CA SER A 25 -5.07 -33.78 17.58
C SER A 25 -3.71 -33.06 17.59
N GLY A 26 -3.58 -31.95 16.88
CA GLY A 26 -2.41 -31.06 16.95
C GLY A 26 -2.44 -30.02 18.07
N MET A 27 -3.59 -29.82 18.74
CA MET A 27 -3.70 -28.92 19.90
C MET A 27 -2.86 -29.45 21.07
N ARG A 28 -2.02 -28.60 21.64
CA ARG A 28 -1.16 -28.93 22.81
C ARG A 28 -1.86 -28.65 24.13
N VAL A 29 -2.69 -27.62 24.14
CA VAL A 29 -3.54 -27.15 25.25
C VAL A 29 -4.99 -27.05 24.78
N PRO A 30 -5.99 -27.01 25.68
CA PRO A 30 -7.34 -26.59 25.31
C PRO A 30 -7.40 -25.08 25.00
N GLY A 31 -8.46 -24.66 24.30
CA GLY A 31 -8.82 -23.25 24.15
C GLY A 31 -9.81 -22.84 25.23
N LEU A 32 -9.65 -21.66 25.84
CA LEU A 32 -10.50 -21.15 26.92
C LEU A 32 -11.02 -19.74 26.59
N ILE A 33 -12.33 -19.59 26.54
CA ILE A 33 -13.02 -18.38 26.10
C ILE A 33 -13.88 -17.83 27.23
N TYR A 34 -13.64 -16.56 27.54
CA TYR A 34 -14.42 -15.80 28.52
C TYR A 34 -15.58 -15.10 27.82
N ALA A 35 -16.82 -15.50 28.09
CA ALA A 35 -18.02 -14.91 27.50
C ALA A 35 -19.27 -15.22 28.33
N SER A 36 -20.17 -14.23 28.50
CA SER A 36 -21.56 -14.52 28.86
C SER A 36 -22.22 -15.35 27.74
N SER A 37 -23.30 -16.08 28.03
CA SER A 37 -24.07 -16.78 26.98
C SER A 37 -24.53 -15.84 25.85
N ASN A 38 -24.92 -14.61 26.18
CA ASN A 38 -25.32 -13.56 25.23
C ASN A 38 -24.15 -13.01 24.39
N LEU A 39 -22.94 -12.93 24.94
CA LEU A 39 -21.74 -12.67 24.12
C LEU A 39 -21.39 -13.88 23.25
N LEU A 40 -21.57 -15.10 23.73
CA LEU A 40 -21.23 -16.31 22.97
C LEU A 40 -22.09 -16.46 21.70
N GLU A 41 -23.37 -16.10 21.75
CA GLU A 41 -24.24 -16.04 20.57
C GLU A 41 -23.74 -15.09 19.48
N LYS A 42 -23.02 -14.02 19.87
CA LYS A 42 -22.40 -13.05 18.96
C LYS A 42 -21.03 -13.57 18.47
N ILE A 43 -20.24 -14.16 19.36
CA ILE A 43 -18.90 -14.70 19.07
C ILE A 43 -18.97 -15.92 18.11
N ARG A 44 -20.04 -16.72 18.16
CA ARG A 44 -20.27 -17.82 17.21
C ARG A 44 -20.55 -17.37 15.76
N GLN A 45 -20.73 -16.07 15.50
CA GLN A 45 -21.10 -15.54 14.18
C GLN A 45 -19.88 -15.35 13.25
N ASP A 46 -18.66 -15.46 13.76
CA ASP A 46 -17.43 -15.51 12.96
C ASP A 46 -16.61 -16.80 13.24
N GLN A 47 -15.39 -16.87 12.70
CA GLN A 47 -14.46 -18.00 12.88
C GLN A 47 -13.38 -17.72 13.96
N ALA A 48 -13.49 -16.69 14.80
CA ALA A 48 -12.42 -16.31 15.75
C ALA A 48 -12.06 -17.44 16.73
N LEU A 49 -13.02 -18.30 17.05
CA LEU A 49 -12.85 -19.50 17.85
C LEU A 49 -11.92 -20.55 17.22
N GLU A 50 -11.89 -20.66 15.88
CA GLU A 50 -10.90 -21.47 15.16
C GLU A 50 -9.49 -20.88 15.31
N GLN A 51 -9.34 -19.57 15.47
CA GLN A 51 -8.04 -18.95 15.75
C GLN A 51 -7.56 -19.30 17.16
N VAL A 52 -8.46 -19.39 18.15
CA VAL A 52 -8.14 -19.89 19.50
C VAL A 52 -7.67 -21.35 19.43
N ALA A 53 -8.38 -22.21 18.68
CA ALA A 53 -7.98 -23.60 18.45
C ALA A 53 -6.61 -23.71 17.74
N ASN A 54 -6.34 -22.86 16.75
CA ASN A 54 -5.09 -22.86 16.00
C ASN A 54 -3.89 -22.34 16.81
N VAL A 55 -4.08 -21.32 17.65
CA VAL A 55 -3.06 -20.82 18.59
C VAL A 55 -2.65 -21.90 19.60
N ALA A 56 -3.54 -22.84 19.95
CA ALA A 56 -3.22 -23.96 20.84
C ALA A 56 -2.18 -24.97 20.29
N PHE A 57 -1.74 -24.84 19.04
CA PHE A 57 -0.69 -25.68 18.44
C PHE A 57 0.74 -25.16 18.68
N LEU A 58 0.91 -23.92 19.14
CA LEU A 58 2.21 -23.25 19.22
C LEU A 58 3.20 -24.02 20.13
N PRO A 59 4.46 -24.26 19.72
CA PRO A 59 5.44 -24.90 20.58
C PRO A 59 5.60 -24.17 21.93
N GLY A 60 5.85 -24.93 22.98
CA GLY A 60 6.03 -24.43 24.35
C GLY A 60 4.82 -23.72 24.97
N ILE A 61 3.64 -23.72 24.34
CA ILE A 61 2.42 -23.11 24.93
C ILE A 61 2.00 -23.83 26.22
N VAL A 62 1.65 -23.06 27.25
CA VAL A 62 1.25 -23.53 28.58
C VAL A 62 -0.16 -23.05 28.94
N GLY A 63 -0.81 -23.74 29.88
CA GLY A 63 -2.18 -23.43 30.30
C GLY A 63 -3.19 -23.63 29.18
N HIS A 64 -3.55 -22.53 28.52
CA HIS A 64 -4.63 -22.44 27.55
C HIS A 64 -4.25 -21.52 26.40
N SER A 65 -4.89 -21.71 25.24
CA SER A 65 -5.08 -20.63 24.28
C SER A 65 -6.29 -19.80 24.72
N LEU A 66 -6.10 -18.53 25.08
CA LEU A 66 -7.10 -17.73 25.78
C LEU A 66 -7.79 -16.74 24.84
N ALA A 67 -9.09 -16.52 25.05
CA ALA A 67 -9.86 -15.45 24.43
C ALA A 67 -10.67 -14.64 25.45
N MET A 68 -10.48 -13.33 25.42
CA MET A 68 -11.21 -12.34 26.21
C MET A 68 -12.60 -12.03 25.58
N PRO A 69 -13.58 -11.46 26.31
CA PRO A 69 -14.97 -11.37 25.83
C PRO A 69 -15.17 -10.41 24.65
N ASP A 70 -14.21 -9.54 24.39
CA ASP A 70 -14.08 -8.67 23.21
C ASP A 70 -13.59 -9.40 21.95
N ILE A 71 -13.39 -10.73 21.99
CA ILE A 71 -12.94 -11.57 20.86
C ILE A 71 -13.67 -11.31 19.54
N HIS A 72 -12.89 -11.15 18.46
CA HIS A 72 -13.36 -11.13 17.06
C HIS A 72 -12.22 -11.50 16.11
N TRP A 73 -12.56 -11.86 14.87
CA TRP A 73 -11.61 -12.35 13.86
C TRP A 73 -10.43 -11.39 13.58
N GLY A 74 -9.23 -11.96 13.48
CA GLY A 74 -7.98 -11.24 13.22
C GLY A 74 -7.02 -12.00 12.31
N TYR A 75 -5.74 -11.59 12.27
CA TYR A 75 -4.68 -12.29 11.53
C TYR A 75 -3.84 -13.23 12.43
N GLY A 76 -3.87 -14.53 12.20
CA GLY A 76 -3.17 -15.54 13.02
C GLY A 76 -3.86 -15.76 14.36
N PHE A 77 -3.61 -14.88 15.33
CA PHE A 77 -4.41 -14.80 16.54
C PHE A 77 -5.69 -13.99 16.26
N CYS A 78 -6.79 -14.31 16.93
CA CYS A 78 -7.94 -13.41 17.06
C CYS A 78 -7.54 -12.13 17.79
N VAL A 79 -8.32 -11.06 17.60
CA VAL A 79 -8.30 -9.92 18.52
C VAL A 79 -9.02 -10.37 19.80
N GLY A 80 -8.56 -9.94 20.98
CA GLY A 80 -8.97 -10.54 22.27
C GLY A 80 -8.13 -11.77 22.67
N GLY A 81 -7.12 -12.13 21.89
CA GLY A 81 -6.33 -13.35 22.10
C GLY A 81 -5.13 -13.16 23.05
N VAL A 82 -4.92 -14.15 23.93
CA VAL A 82 -3.72 -14.27 24.79
C VAL A 82 -3.16 -15.69 24.72
N ALA A 83 -1.83 -15.83 24.68
CA ALA A 83 -1.15 -17.12 24.83
C ALA A 83 0.21 -16.94 25.49
N ALA A 84 0.59 -17.85 26.39
CA ALA A 84 1.90 -17.84 27.03
C ALA A 84 2.71 -19.07 26.61
N THR A 85 4.01 -18.87 26.30
CA THR A 85 4.93 -19.95 25.89
C THR A 85 6.23 -19.91 26.71
N THR A 86 6.88 -21.04 26.96
CA THR A 86 8.13 -21.09 27.76
C THR A 86 9.33 -20.52 27.00
N LEU A 87 10.39 -20.09 27.69
CA LEU A 87 11.56 -19.49 27.00
C LEU A 87 12.47 -20.50 26.29
N ASP A 88 12.44 -21.77 26.70
CA ASP A 88 13.34 -22.86 26.29
C ASP A 88 12.83 -23.65 25.08
N ASN A 89 11.51 -23.85 25.01
CA ASN A 89 10.82 -24.65 23.99
C ASN A 89 9.64 -23.90 23.35
N GLY A 90 9.37 -22.66 23.79
CA GLY A 90 8.36 -21.76 23.23
C GLY A 90 8.89 -20.81 22.17
N ILE A 91 8.02 -19.90 21.73
CA ILE A 91 8.18 -19.17 20.48
C ILE A 91 7.90 -17.67 20.63
N ILE A 92 8.14 -16.92 19.57
CA ILE A 92 7.55 -15.60 19.36
C ILE A 92 6.90 -15.52 17.97
N SER A 93 5.70 -14.94 17.88
CA SER A 93 4.96 -14.77 16.62
C SER A 93 4.50 -13.32 16.43
N PRO A 94 4.80 -12.67 15.29
CA PRO A 94 4.19 -11.40 14.92
C PRO A 94 2.67 -11.51 14.71
N GLY A 95 2.14 -12.70 14.36
CA GLY A 95 0.69 -12.94 14.29
C GLY A 95 -0.04 -12.80 15.64
N GLY A 96 0.69 -13.07 16.74
CA GLY A 96 0.24 -12.90 18.13
C GLY A 96 0.39 -11.48 18.69
N ILE A 97 0.76 -10.51 17.86
CA ILE A 97 0.85 -9.08 18.18
C ILE A 97 0.00 -8.29 17.17
N GLY A 98 0.07 -8.66 15.90
CA GLY A 98 -0.91 -8.35 14.88
C GLY A 98 -0.52 -7.32 13.82
N PHE A 99 -1.43 -7.18 12.86
CA PHE A 99 -1.53 -6.08 11.92
C PHE A 99 -2.94 -5.48 12.08
N ASP A 100 -3.08 -4.21 11.72
CA ASP A 100 -4.33 -3.46 11.74
C ASP A 100 -4.73 -3.23 10.25
N ILE A 101 -5.78 -3.93 9.76
CA ILE A 101 -5.92 -4.36 8.35
C ILE A 101 -7.17 -3.78 7.65
N ASN A 102 -7.04 -3.38 6.37
CA ASN A 102 -8.12 -2.97 5.44
C ASN A 102 -8.05 -3.79 4.12
N CYS A 103 -9.04 -3.83 3.21
CA CYS A 103 -9.00 -4.78 2.04
C CYS A 103 -9.68 -4.34 0.71
N LEU A 104 -9.37 -5.06 -0.39
CA LEU A 104 -9.85 -4.90 -1.79
C LEU A 104 -10.64 -6.11 -2.32
N SER A 105 -11.45 -5.95 -3.38
CA SER A 105 -12.20 -7.06 -4.00
C SER A 105 -11.35 -8.09 -4.75
N SER A 106 -11.88 -9.31 -4.91
CA SER A 106 -11.19 -10.45 -5.57
C SER A 106 -10.84 -10.23 -7.05
N ASP A 107 -11.54 -9.33 -7.73
CA ASP A 107 -11.34 -8.94 -9.13
C ASP A 107 -10.34 -7.78 -9.33
N ALA A 108 -9.81 -7.20 -8.23
CA ALA A 108 -8.92 -6.05 -8.31
C ALA A 108 -7.63 -6.36 -9.10
N LEU A 109 -7.37 -5.61 -10.17
CA LEU A 109 -6.23 -5.75 -11.07
C LEU A 109 -5.00 -5.03 -10.52
N ILE A 110 -3.98 -5.80 -10.19
CA ILE A 110 -2.73 -5.35 -9.58
C ILE A 110 -1.66 -5.19 -10.66
N LEU A 111 -0.98 -4.05 -10.68
CA LEU A 111 0.04 -3.75 -11.69
C LEU A 111 1.39 -4.39 -11.32
N HIS A 112 1.77 -5.43 -12.06
CA HIS A 112 3.08 -6.07 -11.95
C HIS A 112 4.17 -5.20 -12.61
N PRO A 113 5.40 -5.12 -12.06
CA PRO A 113 6.56 -4.41 -12.63
C PRO A 113 6.95 -4.66 -14.09
N LEU A 114 6.47 -5.73 -14.71
CA LEU A 114 6.65 -6.00 -16.15
C LEU A 114 5.52 -5.40 -17.02
N GLY A 115 4.67 -4.55 -16.43
CA GLY A 115 3.57 -3.86 -17.10
C GLY A 115 2.47 -4.80 -17.59
N TYR A 116 2.23 -5.89 -16.87
CA TYR A 116 1.03 -6.70 -16.99
C TYR A 116 0.17 -6.58 -15.71
N THR A 117 -1.08 -7.02 -15.79
CA THR A 117 -1.99 -7.07 -14.63
C THR A 117 -2.45 -8.49 -14.30
N LEU A 118 -2.56 -8.76 -13.00
CA LEU A 118 -3.11 -9.98 -12.40
C LEU A 118 -4.23 -9.58 -11.43
N LYS A 119 -5.26 -10.41 -11.26
CA LYS A 119 -6.28 -10.16 -10.21
C LYS A 119 -5.67 -10.48 -8.84
N ILE A 120 -6.03 -9.73 -7.80
CA ILE A 120 -5.45 -9.90 -6.46
C ILE A 120 -5.60 -11.34 -5.94
N LYS A 121 -6.71 -12.03 -6.23
CA LYS A 121 -6.90 -13.45 -5.85
C LYS A 121 -5.94 -14.42 -6.55
N GLU A 122 -5.42 -14.08 -7.73
CA GLU A 122 -4.49 -14.94 -8.48
C GLU A 122 -3.12 -14.99 -7.78
N PHE A 123 -2.77 -13.98 -6.99
CA PHE A 123 -1.56 -13.96 -6.15
C PHE A 123 -1.60 -14.98 -5.00
N GLU A 124 -2.75 -15.54 -4.62
CA GLU A 124 -2.89 -16.50 -3.51
C GLU A 124 -1.91 -17.70 -3.59
N LYS A 125 -1.49 -18.06 -4.82
CA LYS A 125 -0.56 -19.16 -5.09
C LYS A 125 0.89 -18.72 -5.34
N ILE A 126 1.14 -17.45 -5.70
CA ILE A 126 2.41 -16.98 -6.30
C ILE A 126 3.04 -15.76 -5.59
N TRP A 127 2.36 -15.14 -4.62
CA TRP A 127 2.80 -13.88 -4.00
C TRP A 127 4.20 -13.88 -3.39
N LEU A 128 4.73 -15.03 -2.98
CA LEU A 128 6.08 -15.17 -2.42
C LEU A 128 7.19 -14.98 -3.46
N GLU A 129 6.89 -15.21 -4.74
CA GLU A 129 7.85 -15.14 -5.85
C GLU A 129 7.66 -13.85 -6.66
N GLU A 130 6.44 -13.31 -6.68
CA GLU A 130 6.03 -12.12 -7.41
C GLU A 130 6.41 -10.79 -6.75
N LYS A 131 6.31 -9.72 -7.54
CA LYS A 131 6.53 -8.33 -7.12
C LYS A 131 5.37 -7.44 -7.54
N ILE A 132 5.14 -6.34 -6.84
CA ILE A 132 4.11 -5.37 -7.23
C ILE A 132 4.68 -3.96 -7.31
N SER A 133 4.03 -3.13 -8.12
CA SER A 133 4.46 -1.76 -8.37
C SER A 133 3.94 -0.84 -7.26
N CYS A 134 4.86 -0.12 -6.61
CA CYS A 134 4.63 0.69 -5.41
C CYS A 134 5.13 2.11 -5.64
N PHE A 135 4.45 3.13 -5.09
CA PHE A 135 4.87 4.52 -5.27
C PHE A 135 5.88 4.99 -4.22
N ASP A 136 6.99 5.51 -4.73
CA ASP A 136 7.97 6.28 -4.00
C ASP A 136 7.59 7.77 -4.05
N PHE A 137 6.90 8.24 -3.00
CA PHE A 137 6.49 9.64 -2.85
C PHE A 137 7.66 10.60 -2.57
N GLU A 138 8.86 10.11 -2.25
CA GLU A 138 10.05 10.97 -2.09
C GLU A 138 10.82 11.11 -3.41
N LYS A 139 10.84 10.06 -4.24
CA LYS A 139 11.48 10.07 -5.56
C LYS A 139 10.53 10.44 -6.70
N GLU A 140 9.24 10.61 -6.40
CA GLU A 140 8.16 10.81 -7.37
C GLU A 140 8.17 9.73 -8.48
N ASP A 141 8.31 8.45 -8.11
CA ASP A 141 8.61 7.36 -9.05
C ASP A 141 7.85 6.06 -8.71
N LEU A 142 7.60 5.23 -9.72
CA LEU A 142 7.02 3.90 -9.53
C LEU A 142 8.14 2.87 -9.42
N ILE A 143 8.22 2.14 -8.30
CA ILE A 143 9.30 1.17 -8.06
C ILE A 143 8.79 -0.21 -7.65
N ASN A 144 9.65 -1.22 -7.83
CA ASN A 144 9.30 -2.62 -7.71
C ASN A 144 9.53 -3.12 -6.28
N SER A 145 8.48 -3.50 -5.57
CA SER A 145 8.58 -4.07 -4.21
C SER A 145 8.21 -5.55 -4.18
N LYS A 146 8.75 -6.30 -3.20
CA LYS A 146 8.25 -7.65 -2.90
C LYS A 146 6.96 -7.56 -2.10
N ILE A 147 6.08 -8.54 -2.31
CA ILE A 147 5.00 -8.82 -1.35
C ILE A 147 5.64 -9.53 -0.14
N ILE A 148 5.30 -9.07 1.06
CA ILE A 148 5.73 -9.67 2.33
C ILE A 148 4.59 -10.45 3.00
N ASN A 149 3.35 -10.05 2.79
CA ASN A 149 2.19 -10.81 3.24
C ASN A 149 1.02 -10.61 2.27
N PHE A 150 0.22 -11.67 2.13
CA PHE A 150 -1.01 -11.69 1.35
C PHE A 150 -2.17 -11.98 2.28
N PHE A 151 -3.06 -11.01 2.45
CA PHE A 151 -4.25 -11.14 3.26
C PHE A 151 -5.42 -11.62 2.41
N LYS A 152 -6.27 -12.45 2.99
CA LYS A 152 -7.55 -12.91 2.45
C LYS A 152 -8.52 -13.09 3.61
N LYS A 153 -9.62 -12.35 3.62
CA LYS A 153 -10.74 -12.54 4.57
C LYS A 153 -12.07 -12.35 3.85
N PHE A 154 -13.17 -12.78 4.47
CA PHE A 154 -14.47 -12.32 4.00
C PHE A 154 -14.62 -10.84 4.41
N PRO A 155 -15.25 -9.97 3.60
CA PRO A 155 -15.48 -8.60 4.01
C PRO A 155 -16.59 -8.56 5.05
N ASP A 156 -16.21 -8.30 6.30
CA ASP A 156 -17.17 -7.92 7.35
C ASP A 156 -17.98 -6.68 6.86
N ASN A 157 -17.30 -5.82 6.12
CA ASN A 157 -17.66 -4.48 5.67
C ASN A 157 -18.47 -4.46 4.31
N GLU A 158 -19.52 -3.61 4.15
CA GLU A 158 -20.33 -3.34 2.91
C GLU A 158 -19.55 -2.88 1.64
N VAL A 159 -18.85 -3.76 0.93
CA VAL A 159 -17.91 -3.39 -0.16
C VAL A 159 -18.51 -2.36 -1.17
N TYR A 160 -17.78 -1.27 -1.41
CA TYR A 160 -18.18 -0.19 -2.32
C TYR A 160 -17.41 -0.25 -3.64
N LYS A 161 -18.07 0.11 -4.74
CA LYS A 161 -17.44 0.39 -6.04
C LYS A 161 -17.42 1.89 -6.31
N ILE A 162 -16.23 2.44 -6.51
CA ILE A 162 -16.06 3.81 -7.01
C ILE A 162 -15.76 3.80 -8.51
N THR A 163 -16.17 4.87 -9.19
CA THR A 163 -15.94 5.14 -10.61
C THR A 163 -15.43 6.56 -10.78
N THR A 164 -14.26 6.74 -11.39
CA THR A 164 -13.70 8.06 -11.72
C THR A 164 -14.16 8.56 -13.10
N LYS A 165 -13.92 9.85 -13.38
CA LYS A 165 -14.32 10.54 -14.61
C LYS A 165 -13.80 9.85 -15.86
N THR A 166 -12.55 9.35 -15.85
CA THR A 166 -11.99 8.59 -16.99
C THR A 166 -12.41 7.12 -17.04
N GLY A 167 -13.36 6.70 -16.20
CA GLY A 167 -13.91 5.35 -16.19
C GLY A 167 -13.07 4.30 -15.47
N LYS A 168 -12.10 4.70 -14.64
CA LYS A 168 -11.42 3.75 -13.74
C LYS A 168 -12.41 3.32 -12.65
N THR A 169 -12.50 2.03 -12.37
CA THR A 169 -13.34 1.51 -11.29
C THR A 169 -12.59 0.53 -10.41
N ILE A 170 -12.81 0.60 -9.11
CA ILE A 170 -12.32 -0.37 -8.11
C ILE A 170 -13.43 -0.66 -7.11
N THR A 171 -13.43 -1.88 -6.59
CA THR A 171 -14.36 -2.38 -5.59
C THR A 171 -13.54 -2.69 -4.33
N ALA A 172 -13.83 -2.07 -3.19
CA ALA A 172 -12.97 -2.09 -2.00
C ALA A 172 -13.77 -1.94 -0.69
N THR A 173 -13.16 -2.30 0.45
CA THR A 173 -13.74 -1.96 1.74
C THR A 173 -13.69 -0.44 1.96
N GLU A 174 -14.64 0.15 2.67
CA GLU A 174 -14.73 1.60 2.81
C GLU A 174 -13.63 2.17 3.72
N ASP A 175 -13.11 1.35 4.63
CA ASP A 175 -11.96 1.69 5.45
C ASP A 175 -10.63 1.51 4.70
N HIS A 176 -10.67 0.90 3.51
CA HIS A 176 -9.53 0.87 2.61
C HIS A 176 -9.22 2.30 2.13
N PRO A 177 -8.03 2.85 2.41
CA PRO A 177 -7.68 4.20 1.99
C PRO A 177 -7.32 4.28 0.51
N PHE A 178 -7.28 5.52 0.02
CA PHE A 178 -7.00 5.92 -1.34
C PHE A 178 -6.14 7.19 -1.33
N TYR A 179 -5.14 7.29 -2.19
CA TYR A 179 -4.29 8.49 -2.24
C TYR A 179 -5.02 9.66 -2.92
N THR A 180 -5.13 10.78 -2.19
CA THR A 180 -5.74 12.05 -2.57
C THR A 180 -4.73 13.19 -2.39
N LYS A 181 -5.12 14.42 -2.69
CA LYS A 181 -4.29 15.62 -2.43
C LYS A 181 -3.95 15.82 -0.95
N ASP A 182 -4.78 15.33 -0.04
CA ASP A 182 -4.62 15.51 1.40
C ASP A 182 -3.96 14.31 2.10
N GLY A 183 -3.62 13.24 1.36
CA GLY A 183 -2.98 12.03 1.88
C GLY A 183 -3.75 10.76 1.57
N MET A 184 -3.76 9.81 2.50
CA MET A 184 -4.42 8.50 2.31
C MET A 184 -5.82 8.54 2.92
N ILE A 185 -6.87 8.76 2.13
CA ILE A 185 -8.24 8.91 2.64
C ILE A 185 -9.03 7.59 2.50
N PRO A 186 -9.48 6.96 3.60
CA PRO A 186 -10.48 5.89 3.62
C PRO A 186 -11.66 6.13 2.66
N LEU A 187 -12.00 5.14 1.84
CA LEU A 187 -13.02 5.23 0.80
C LEU A 187 -14.36 5.74 1.31
N ASN A 188 -14.78 5.45 2.54
CA ASN A 188 -16.00 6.00 3.14
C ASN A 188 -16.03 7.53 3.16
N LYS A 189 -14.89 8.16 3.43
CA LYS A 189 -14.73 9.62 3.57
C LYS A 189 -14.82 10.30 2.21
N LEU A 190 -14.43 9.60 1.14
CA LEU A 190 -14.52 10.04 -0.25
C LEU A 190 -15.97 10.28 -0.72
N LYS A 191 -16.16 11.26 -1.59
CA LYS A 191 -17.44 11.67 -2.18
C LYS A 191 -17.32 11.78 -3.71
N VAL A 192 -18.47 11.82 -4.37
CA VAL A 192 -18.54 12.25 -5.77
C VAL A 192 -18.09 13.72 -5.84
N GLY A 193 -17.10 14.01 -6.69
CA GLY A 193 -16.43 15.30 -6.80
C GLY A 193 -15.00 15.34 -6.23
N ASP A 194 -14.59 14.39 -5.38
CA ASP A 194 -13.23 14.36 -4.84
C ASP A 194 -12.20 13.87 -5.90
N GLU A 195 -10.97 14.38 -5.85
CA GLU A 195 -9.87 14.00 -6.77
C GLU A 195 -8.97 12.91 -6.16
N LEU A 196 -8.86 11.76 -6.85
CA LEU A 196 -7.98 10.63 -6.51
C LEU A 196 -6.75 10.58 -7.42
N ALA A 197 -5.61 10.15 -6.89
CA ALA A 197 -4.46 9.83 -7.71
C ALA A 197 -4.71 8.51 -8.45
N ILE A 198 -4.71 8.55 -9.78
CA ILE A 198 -4.68 7.35 -10.63
C ILE A 198 -3.35 7.27 -11.39
N TYR A 199 -2.85 6.06 -11.60
CA TYR A 199 -1.79 5.80 -12.58
C TYR A 199 -2.41 5.31 -13.89
N PRO A 200 -2.49 6.11 -14.98
CA PRO A 200 -3.34 5.77 -16.13
C PRO A 200 -2.96 4.51 -16.90
N PHE A 201 -1.69 4.10 -16.88
CA PHE A 201 -1.20 2.89 -17.54
C PHE A 201 -1.95 1.63 -17.06
N GLU A 202 -2.45 0.86 -18.00
CA GLU A 202 -3.28 -0.35 -17.79
C GLU A 202 -2.47 -1.63 -18.04
N GLY A 203 -1.46 -1.56 -18.92
CA GLY A 203 -0.74 -2.74 -19.39
C GLY A 203 -1.65 -3.67 -20.19
N VAL A 204 -1.38 -4.97 -20.10
CA VAL A 204 -2.29 -6.02 -20.59
C VAL A 204 -2.46 -7.09 -19.50
N PRO A 205 -3.51 -7.92 -19.54
CA PRO A 205 -3.63 -9.05 -18.63
C PRO A 205 -2.42 -9.99 -18.72
N TYR A 206 -2.11 -10.68 -17.63
CA TYR A 206 -1.16 -11.78 -17.64
C TYR A 206 -1.71 -12.98 -18.43
N GLU A 207 -0.81 -13.66 -19.14
CA GLU A 207 -1.07 -14.87 -19.91
C GLU A 207 0.05 -15.87 -19.59
N GLU A 208 -0.30 -17.11 -19.23
CA GLU A 208 0.70 -18.12 -18.90
C GLU A 208 1.58 -18.45 -20.12
N SER A 209 2.90 -18.49 -19.91
CA SER A 209 3.87 -18.65 -20.98
C SER A 209 4.22 -20.12 -21.20
N SER A 210 4.34 -20.55 -22.46
CA SER A 210 4.59 -21.96 -22.77
C SER A 210 6.00 -22.43 -22.40
N SER A 211 6.18 -23.74 -22.30
CA SER A 211 7.49 -24.37 -22.15
C SER A 211 8.20 -24.65 -23.49
N GLU A 212 7.72 -24.13 -24.62
CA GLU A 212 8.38 -24.30 -25.93
C GLU A 212 9.78 -23.63 -25.93
N ILE A 213 10.77 -24.25 -26.58
CA ILE A 213 12.15 -23.77 -26.63
C ILE A 213 12.31 -22.75 -27.76
N ILE A 214 12.71 -21.51 -27.42
CA ILE A 214 13.04 -20.43 -28.35
C ILE A 214 14.47 -20.58 -28.90
N LEU A 215 15.38 -21.00 -28.01
CA LEU A 215 16.81 -21.09 -28.28
C LEU A 215 17.45 -22.28 -27.56
N ASN A 216 18.04 -23.19 -28.34
CA ASN A 216 18.77 -24.35 -27.84
C ASN A 216 20.29 -24.21 -28.06
N GLU A 217 21.05 -25.21 -27.60
CA GLU A 217 22.51 -25.24 -27.71
C GLU A 217 23.00 -25.39 -29.16
N GLU A 218 22.28 -26.14 -30.00
CA GLU A 218 22.67 -26.46 -31.37
C GLU A 218 22.62 -25.22 -32.26
N LYS A 219 21.55 -24.43 -32.16
CA LYS A 219 21.38 -23.14 -32.84
C LYS A 219 22.48 -22.13 -32.46
N ILE A 220 23.01 -22.20 -31.24
CA ILE A 220 24.19 -21.42 -30.81
C ILE A 220 25.50 -22.00 -31.35
N LYS A 221 25.68 -23.33 -31.41
CA LYS A 221 26.83 -23.97 -32.07
C LYS A 221 26.90 -23.59 -33.55
N GLU A 222 25.78 -23.70 -34.28
CA GLU A 222 25.65 -23.25 -35.67
C GLU A 222 26.04 -21.79 -35.86
N LEU A 223 25.50 -20.89 -35.03
CA LEU A 223 25.80 -19.46 -35.10
C LEU A 223 27.29 -19.17 -34.85
N LEU A 224 27.90 -19.85 -33.87
CA LEU A 224 29.33 -19.71 -33.58
C LEU A 224 30.20 -20.23 -34.73
N LEU A 225 29.80 -21.32 -35.40
CA LEU A 225 30.48 -21.85 -36.59
C LEU A 225 30.33 -20.89 -37.79
N LYS A 226 29.12 -20.40 -38.07
CA LYS A 226 28.83 -19.40 -39.12
C LYS A 226 29.61 -18.09 -38.91
N LEU A 227 29.89 -17.71 -37.66
CA LEU A 227 30.73 -16.56 -37.30
C LEU A 227 32.24 -16.88 -37.21
N GLY A 228 32.67 -18.07 -37.61
CA GLY A 228 34.08 -18.48 -37.62
C GLY A 228 34.72 -18.62 -36.23
N LYS A 229 33.93 -18.92 -35.19
CA LYS A 229 34.34 -18.93 -33.78
C LYS A 229 34.41 -20.33 -33.14
N GLY A 230 34.28 -21.40 -33.92
CA GLY A 230 34.39 -22.78 -33.44
C GLY A 230 35.75 -23.46 -33.64
N ASN A 231 36.54 -23.05 -34.64
CA ASN A 231 37.58 -23.93 -35.20
C ASN A 231 38.92 -23.93 -34.44
N ASN A 232 39.17 -23.00 -33.52
CA ASN A 232 40.41 -22.92 -32.74
C ASN A 232 40.12 -22.70 -31.24
N GLY A 233 40.32 -23.75 -30.43
CA GLY A 233 40.36 -23.69 -28.96
C GLY A 233 39.00 -23.68 -28.23
N ASN A 234 39.06 -23.72 -26.89
CA ASN A 234 37.93 -23.93 -25.96
C ASN A 234 36.83 -22.84 -25.94
N GLY A 235 36.90 -21.82 -26.81
CA GLY A 235 36.00 -20.65 -26.77
C GLY A 235 34.52 -20.97 -26.98
N LEU A 236 34.20 -21.94 -27.84
CA LEU A 236 32.82 -22.40 -28.08
C LEU A 236 32.22 -23.02 -26.80
N ASN A 237 32.94 -23.96 -26.19
CA ASN A 237 32.53 -24.62 -24.95
C ASN A 237 32.41 -23.64 -23.78
N GLN A 238 33.30 -22.64 -23.71
CA GLN A 238 33.22 -21.56 -22.72
C GLN A 238 31.95 -20.71 -22.89
N ILE A 239 31.58 -20.33 -24.12
CA ILE A 239 30.35 -19.56 -24.38
C ILE A 239 29.10 -20.36 -23.98
N LEU A 240 29.03 -21.64 -24.34
CA LEU A 240 27.91 -22.52 -23.98
C LEU A 240 27.81 -22.72 -22.47
N SER A 241 28.93 -22.97 -21.79
CA SER A 241 29.01 -23.07 -20.33
C SER A 241 28.55 -21.77 -19.64
N HIS A 242 28.97 -20.61 -20.15
CA HIS A 242 28.56 -19.31 -19.62
C HIS A 242 27.07 -19.02 -19.76
N LEU A 243 26.40 -19.56 -20.79
CA LEU A 243 24.95 -19.45 -20.98
C LEU A 243 24.17 -20.44 -20.10
N LYS A 244 24.58 -21.71 -20.08
CA LYS A 244 23.99 -22.75 -19.22
C LYS A 244 24.05 -22.36 -17.73
N LYS A 245 25.20 -21.88 -17.25
CA LYS A 245 25.39 -21.42 -15.85
C LYS A 245 24.50 -20.23 -15.45
N ARG A 246 23.82 -19.57 -16.41
CA ARG A 246 22.89 -18.45 -16.19
C ARG A 246 21.42 -18.83 -16.40
N GLY A 247 21.12 -20.09 -16.71
CA GLY A 247 19.76 -20.52 -17.10
C GLY A 247 19.33 -20.05 -18.50
N LEU A 248 20.27 -19.59 -19.33
CA LEU A 248 19.97 -18.98 -20.64
C LEU A 248 19.94 -19.98 -21.81
N LEU A 249 20.16 -21.27 -21.54
CA LEU A 249 20.03 -22.37 -22.51
C LEU A 249 19.55 -23.65 -21.80
N PRO A 250 18.49 -24.34 -22.29
CA PRO A 250 17.58 -23.89 -23.33
C PRO A 250 16.68 -22.74 -22.84
N LEU A 251 16.54 -21.66 -23.62
CA LEU A 251 15.63 -20.56 -23.32
C LEU A 251 14.22 -20.91 -23.81
N ARG A 252 13.20 -20.70 -22.97
CA ARG A 252 11.78 -21.02 -23.22
C ARG A 252 10.91 -19.77 -23.01
N TYR A 253 9.65 -19.79 -23.47
CA TYR A 253 8.74 -18.66 -23.22
C TYR A 253 8.50 -18.43 -21.72
N ASN A 254 8.52 -19.47 -20.90
CA ASN A 254 8.44 -19.39 -19.43
C ASN A 254 9.79 -19.21 -18.70
N SER A 255 10.91 -18.94 -19.40
CA SER A 255 12.18 -18.65 -18.72
C SER A 255 12.13 -17.29 -17.99
N PRO A 256 12.43 -17.21 -16.66
CA PRO A 256 12.38 -15.95 -15.90
C PRO A 256 13.27 -14.82 -16.45
N GLN A 257 14.28 -15.17 -17.24
CA GLN A 257 15.19 -14.23 -17.89
C GLN A 257 14.59 -13.60 -19.16
N LEU A 258 13.59 -14.24 -19.80
CA LEU A 258 13.06 -13.81 -21.09
C LEU A 258 12.41 -12.41 -21.07
N PRO A 259 11.63 -11.99 -20.06
CA PRO A 259 11.05 -10.65 -20.01
C PRO A 259 12.10 -9.53 -20.11
N TYR A 260 13.21 -9.68 -19.37
CA TYR A 260 14.34 -8.76 -19.40
C TYR A 260 15.09 -8.82 -20.73
N ILE A 261 15.27 -10.01 -21.29
CA ILE A 261 15.85 -10.19 -22.64
C ILE A 261 14.97 -9.52 -23.71
N LEU A 262 13.64 -9.61 -23.62
CA LEU A 262 12.70 -8.95 -24.55
C LEU A 262 12.82 -7.44 -24.50
N LYS A 263 12.87 -6.83 -23.31
CA LYS A 263 13.13 -5.39 -23.15
C LYS A 263 14.48 -5.00 -23.76
N ILE A 264 15.56 -5.68 -23.35
CA ILE A 264 16.92 -5.44 -23.84
C ILE A 264 16.98 -5.57 -25.37
N MET A 265 16.35 -6.60 -25.93
CA MET A 265 16.33 -6.86 -27.36
C MET A 265 15.55 -5.78 -28.11
N GLY A 266 14.34 -5.40 -27.65
CA GLY A 266 13.55 -4.32 -28.25
C GLY A 266 14.33 -3.00 -28.32
N TYR A 267 15.01 -2.63 -27.24
CA TYR A 267 15.86 -1.44 -27.25
C TYR A 267 17.06 -1.57 -28.20
N VAL A 268 17.69 -2.75 -28.28
CA VAL A 268 18.82 -3.00 -29.21
C VAL A 268 18.36 -3.09 -30.66
N PHE A 269 17.09 -3.36 -30.96
CA PHE A 269 16.52 -3.17 -32.31
C PHE A 269 16.45 -1.67 -32.69
N GLY A 270 16.26 -0.77 -31.73
CA GLY A 270 16.39 0.70 -31.87
C GLY A 270 17.80 1.24 -31.60
N ASP A 271 17.98 2.07 -30.57
CA ASP A 271 19.24 2.75 -30.18
C ASP A 271 20.30 1.83 -29.52
N GLY A 272 20.56 0.68 -30.14
CA GLY A 272 21.62 -0.25 -29.76
C GLY A 272 22.38 -0.87 -30.94
N ASN A 273 23.58 -1.38 -30.66
CA ASN A 273 24.49 -1.96 -31.65
C ASN A 273 25.26 -3.15 -31.06
N ILE A 274 25.30 -4.27 -31.78
CA ILE A 274 26.12 -5.45 -31.46
C ILE A 274 27.26 -5.57 -32.49
N HIS A 275 28.49 -5.75 -32.02
CA HIS A 275 29.64 -6.05 -32.88
C HIS A 275 30.69 -6.93 -32.18
N PHE A 276 31.67 -7.44 -32.94
CA PHE A 276 32.86 -8.09 -32.39
C PHE A 276 34.09 -7.25 -32.66
N ALA A 277 34.86 -6.94 -31.60
CA ALA A 277 36.10 -6.17 -31.72
C ALA A 277 37.07 -6.85 -32.69
N ASN A 278 37.68 -6.09 -33.61
CA ASN A 278 38.60 -6.60 -34.65
C ASN A 278 38.02 -7.78 -35.47
N LYS A 279 36.69 -7.80 -35.69
CA LYS A 279 35.89 -8.86 -36.34
C LYS A 279 35.88 -10.22 -35.61
N LYS A 280 37.00 -10.69 -35.04
CA LYS A 280 37.12 -12.00 -34.36
C LYS A 280 37.18 -11.94 -32.82
N GLY A 281 37.47 -10.78 -32.22
CA GLY A 281 37.64 -10.59 -30.77
C GLY A 281 36.34 -10.63 -29.94
N LYS A 282 36.37 -10.07 -28.73
CA LYS A 282 35.24 -10.08 -27.78
C LYS A 282 33.99 -9.41 -28.37
N GLY A 283 32.82 -9.97 -28.05
CA GLY A 283 31.53 -9.37 -28.38
C GLY A 283 31.27 -8.13 -27.52
N VAL A 284 30.69 -7.10 -28.14
CA VAL A 284 30.35 -5.82 -27.52
C VAL A 284 28.94 -5.41 -27.95
N THR A 285 28.05 -5.26 -26.97
CA THR A 285 26.73 -4.66 -27.17
C THR A 285 26.74 -3.27 -26.53
N SER A 286 26.44 -2.23 -27.31
CA SER A 286 26.33 -0.84 -26.85
C SER A 286 24.87 -0.37 -26.85
N PHE A 287 24.54 0.49 -25.89
CA PHE A 287 23.22 1.11 -25.70
C PHE A 287 23.42 2.63 -25.58
N TYR A 288 22.59 3.40 -26.28
CA TYR A 288 22.65 4.87 -26.32
C TYR A 288 21.33 5.43 -25.79
N GLY A 289 21.39 6.47 -24.96
CA GLY A 289 20.22 6.99 -24.25
C GLY A 289 20.62 7.93 -23.12
N LYS A 290 19.67 8.44 -22.33
CA LYS A 290 20.00 9.27 -21.16
C LYS A 290 20.58 8.42 -20.03
N ALA A 291 21.38 9.03 -19.16
CA ALA A 291 21.97 8.36 -18.00
C ALA A 291 20.93 7.61 -17.13
N GLU A 292 19.82 8.26 -16.72
CA GLU A 292 18.75 7.65 -15.91
C GLU A 292 18.10 6.43 -16.59
N ASP A 293 17.79 6.57 -17.87
CA ASP A 293 17.15 5.54 -18.70
C ASP A 293 18.13 4.34 -18.92
N LEU A 294 19.43 4.62 -19.11
CA LEU A 294 20.49 3.61 -19.20
C LEU A 294 20.73 2.87 -17.86
N GLU A 295 20.50 3.50 -16.70
CA GLU A 295 20.58 2.84 -15.39
C GLU A 295 19.42 1.84 -15.15
N GLU A 296 18.32 1.93 -15.89
CA GLU A 296 17.31 0.86 -15.95
C GLU A 296 17.79 -0.31 -16.81
N ILE A 297 18.29 -0.03 -18.02
CA ILE A 297 18.90 -1.05 -18.91
C ILE A 297 20.00 -1.82 -18.19
N LYS A 298 20.86 -1.15 -17.43
CA LYS A 298 21.92 -1.78 -16.62
C LYS A 298 21.39 -2.72 -15.55
N ARG A 299 20.26 -2.39 -14.90
CA ARG A 299 19.63 -3.26 -13.87
C ARG A 299 19.09 -4.55 -14.51
N ASP A 300 18.40 -4.44 -15.64
CA ASP A 300 17.84 -5.61 -16.33
C ASP A 300 18.93 -6.53 -16.93
N ILE A 301 20.02 -5.95 -17.46
CA ILE A 301 21.20 -6.72 -17.88
C ILE A 301 21.85 -7.46 -16.70
N THR A 302 21.88 -6.83 -15.52
CA THR A 302 22.39 -7.45 -14.29
C THR A 302 21.50 -8.59 -13.83
N HIS A 303 20.17 -8.46 -13.96
CA HIS A 303 19.19 -9.50 -13.62
C HIS A 303 19.43 -10.81 -14.39
N ILE A 304 19.82 -10.72 -15.67
CA ILE A 304 20.17 -11.88 -16.51
C ILE A 304 21.65 -12.30 -16.39
N GLY A 305 22.34 -11.87 -15.33
CA GLY A 305 23.67 -12.36 -14.95
C GLY A 305 24.85 -11.76 -15.72
N TYR A 306 24.69 -10.59 -16.34
CA TYR A 306 25.76 -9.89 -17.06
C TYR A 306 26.06 -8.52 -16.46
N ASN A 307 27.34 -8.12 -16.50
CA ASN A 307 27.76 -6.80 -16.06
C ASN A 307 27.81 -5.84 -17.27
N CYS A 308 27.12 -4.71 -17.15
CA CYS A 308 27.25 -3.58 -18.07
C CYS A 308 28.23 -2.54 -17.50
N SER A 309 28.89 -1.77 -18.36
CA SER A 309 29.79 -0.68 -17.94
C SER A 309 29.06 0.41 -17.15
N ARG A 310 29.81 1.27 -16.45
CA ARG A 310 29.31 2.60 -16.07
C ARG A 310 28.75 3.32 -17.31
N VAL A 311 27.80 4.23 -17.11
CA VAL A 311 27.42 5.19 -18.16
C VAL A 311 28.64 6.07 -18.44
N TYR A 312 28.98 6.22 -19.71
CA TYR A 312 29.95 7.19 -20.21
C TYR A 312 29.18 8.34 -20.87
N SER A 313 29.74 9.55 -20.76
CA SER A 313 29.29 10.71 -21.53
C SER A 313 30.41 11.12 -22.50
N ARG A 314 30.05 11.60 -23.69
CA ARG A 314 30.98 12.26 -24.63
C ARG A 314 30.28 13.40 -25.36
N THR A 315 30.93 14.55 -25.41
CA THR A 315 30.53 15.65 -26.28
C THR A 315 31.03 15.38 -27.70
N ARG A 316 30.22 15.71 -28.71
CA ARG A 316 30.54 15.59 -30.13
C ARG A 316 30.03 16.81 -30.87
N ASP A 317 30.90 17.43 -31.64
CA ASP A 317 30.54 18.52 -32.54
C ASP A 317 30.12 17.94 -33.88
N HIS A 318 28.86 18.15 -34.24
CA HIS A 318 28.26 17.70 -35.48
C HIS A 318 28.24 18.85 -36.48
N LYS A 319 28.77 18.61 -37.68
CA LYS A 319 28.61 19.47 -38.85
C LYS A 319 27.82 18.68 -39.90
N ILE A 320 26.59 19.11 -40.19
CA ILE A 320 25.68 18.43 -41.11
C ILE A 320 25.27 19.40 -42.21
N ASP A 321 25.63 19.05 -43.45
CA ASP A 321 25.11 19.71 -44.64
C ASP A 321 23.67 19.22 -44.88
N THR A 322 22.68 20.11 -44.73
CA THR A 322 21.25 19.81 -44.93
C THR A 322 20.72 20.50 -46.18
N LEU A 323 19.56 20.06 -46.68
CA LEU A 323 18.82 20.72 -47.76
C LEU A 323 18.40 22.18 -47.43
N TYR A 324 18.55 22.61 -46.17
CA TYR A 324 18.24 23.97 -45.71
C TYR A 324 19.50 24.76 -45.30
N GLY A 325 20.70 24.24 -45.58
CA GLY A 325 21.99 24.85 -45.25
C GLY A 325 22.85 24.02 -44.30
N LYS A 326 24.04 24.54 -43.97
CA LYS A 326 24.97 23.91 -43.04
C LYS A 326 24.51 24.11 -41.59
N SER A 327 24.39 23.04 -40.84
CA SER A 327 24.06 23.07 -39.42
C SER A 327 25.26 22.58 -38.61
N GLU A 328 25.75 23.43 -37.70
CA GLU A 328 26.78 23.06 -36.72
C GLU A 328 26.16 23.07 -35.32
N PHE A 329 26.30 21.97 -34.58
CA PHE A 329 25.82 21.86 -33.20
C PHE A 329 26.66 20.89 -32.38
N SER A 330 26.88 21.22 -31.11
CA SER A 330 27.50 20.30 -30.15
C SER A 330 26.42 19.46 -29.46
N SER A 331 26.64 18.16 -29.32
CA SER A 331 25.71 17.21 -28.70
C SER A 331 26.43 16.37 -27.66
N THR A 332 25.82 16.19 -26.49
CA THR A 332 26.35 15.33 -25.42
C THR A 332 25.64 13.98 -25.46
N GLU A 333 26.35 12.96 -25.91
CA GLU A 333 25.86 11.59 -26.07
C GLU A 333 26.24 10.75 -24.84
N THR A 334 25.25 10.14 -24.19
CA THR A 334 25.47 9.18 -23.08
C THR A 334 25.23 7.75 -23.55
N PHE A 335 26.07 6.82 -23.07
CA PHE A 335 26.04 5.41 -23.50
C PHE A 335 26.60 4.45 -22.45
N CYS A 336 26.16 3.19 -22.47
CA CYS A 336 26.78 2.09 -21.72
C CYS A 336 27.01 0.87 -22.63
N LYS A 337 27.84 -0.08 -22.20
CA LYS A 337 28.17 -1.27 -23.01
C LYS A 337 28.44 -2.53 -22.19
N VAL A 338 28.04 -3.68 -22.73
CA VAL A 338 28.37 -5.02 -22.24
C VAL A 338 29.46 -5.61 -23.11
N VAL A 339 30.60 -5.98 -22.51
CA VAL A 339 31.74 -6.61 -23.20
C VAL A 339 31.75 -8.12 -22.91
N SER A 340 30.84 -8.84 -23.57
CA SER A 340 30.67 -10.29 -23.40
C SER A 340 30.29 -10.96 -24.71
N SER A 341 31.12 -11.92 -25.16
CA SER A 341 30.81 -12.72 -26.35
C SER A 341 29.56 -13.58 -26.19
N SER A 342 29.27 -14.11 -24.98
CA SER A 342 28.06 -14.93 -24.78
C SER A 342 26.79 -14.08 -24.75
N PHE A 343 26.86 -12.82 -24.28
CA PHE A 343 25.72 -11.90 -24.33
C PHE A 343 25.41 -11.46 -25.77
N ALA A 344 26.43 -11.10 -26.54
CA ALA A 344 26.27 -10.79 -27.97
C ALA A 344 25.70 -11.98 -28.76
N ILE A 345 26.20 -13.19 -28.50
CA ILE A 345 25.75 -14.43 -29.16
C ILE A 345 24.33 -14.84 -28.74
N LEU A 346 23.91 -14.59 -27.49
CA LEU A 346 22.54 -14.77 -27.05
C LEU A 346 21.57 -13.92 -27.89
N LEU A 347 21.80 -12.59 -27.93
CA LEU A 347 20.93 -11.66 -28.64
C LEU A 347 20.88 -11.95 -30.15
N VAL A 348 22.02 -12.25 -30.78
CA VAL A 348 22.05 -12.62 -32.21
C VAL A 348 21.42 -13.99 -32.46
N GLY A 349 21.55 -14.96 -31.55
CA GLY A 349 20.89 -16.28 -31.63
C GLY A 349 19.36 -16.21 -31.49
N LEU A 350 18.86 -15.19 -30.81
CA LEU A 350 17.44 -14.83 -30.76
C LEU A 350 16.96 -14.06 -32.00
N GLY A 351 17.88 -13.56 -32.84
CA GLY A 351 17.60 -12.90 -34.11
C GLY A 351 17.88 -11.38 -34.13
N THR A 352 18.58 -10.84 -33.15
CA THR A 352 19.01 -9.42 -33.15
C THR A 352 20.05 -9.18 -34.27
N PRO A 353 19.93 -8.13 -35.10
CA PRO A 353 20.88 -7.85 -36.17
C PRO A 353 22.30 -7.55 -35.63
N LEU A 354 23.32 -8.01 -36.38
CA LEU A 354 24.73 -7.88 -36.03
C LEU A 354 25.41 -6.83 -36.93
N GLY A 355 26.05 -5.83 -36.34
CA GLY A 355 26.71 -4.74 -37.07
C GLY A 355 25.74 -3.69 -37.65
N ASN A 356 26.07 -3.14 -38.82
CA ASN A 356 25.32 -2.02 -39.39
C ASN A 356 23.94 -2.45 -39.94
N LYS A 357 22.88 -2.08 -39.24
CA LYS A 357 21.46 -2.31 -39.57
C LYS A 357 21.01 -1.71 -40.91
N ILE A 358 21.63 -0.60 -41.32
CA ILE A 358 21.26 0.17 -42.52
C ILE A 358 21.60 -0.63 -43.79
N ASN A 359 22.64 -1.46 -43.73
CA ASN A 359 23.28 -2.14 -44.87
C ASN A 359 23.14 -3.68 -44.78
N GLN A 360 22.05 -4.19 -44.19
CA GLN A 360 21.77 -5.62 -44.10
C GLN A 360 20.27 -5.92 -44.14
N ASN A 361 19.89 -7.13 -44.53
CA ASN A 361 18.53 -7.64 -44.37
C ASN A 361 18.34 -8.19 -42.95
N TYR A 362 17.26 -7.78 -42.29
CA TYR A 362 16.77 -8.37 -41.04
C TYR A 362 15.25 -8.21 -40.93
N TYR A 363 14.65 -9.00 -40.06
CA TYR A 363 13.20 -9.15 -39.86
C TYR A 363 12.93 -9.37 -38.36
N LEU A 364 11.67 -9.30 -37.92
CA LEU A 364 11.31 -9.74 -36.58
C LEU A 364 11.43 -11.27 -36.46
N PRO A 365 12.03 -11.79 -35.37
CA PRO A 365 12.07 -13.22 -35.13
C PRO A 365 10.66 -13.82 -35.01
N SER A 366 10.36 -14.86 -35.79
CA SER A 366 9.02 -15.49 -35.85
C SER A 366 8.52 -16.02 -34.50
N TRP A 367 9.41 -16.29 -33.54
CA TRP A 367 9.05 -16.69 -32.19
C TRP A 367 8.36 -15.57 -31.38
N ILE A 368 8.61 -14.29 -31.68
CA ILE A 368 7.93 -13.17 -30.98
C ILE A 368 6.42 -13.18 -31.27
N PHE A 369 6.01 -13.57 -32.48
CA PHE A 369 4.60 -13.69 -32.85
C PHE A 369 3.88 -14.83 -32.11
N LYS A 370 4.61 -15.83 -31.59
CA LYS A 370 4.10 -16.87 -30.68
C LYS A 370 4.08 -16.45 -29.20
N SER A 371 4.81 -15.40 -28.81
CA SER A 371 4.86 -14.96 -27.42
C SER A 371 3.49 -14.47 -26.93
N PRO A 372 3.15 -14.66 -25.64
CA PRO A 372 1.98 -14.05 -25.02
C PRO A 372 1.96 -12.51 -25.15
N LEU A 373 0.79 -11.89 -25.08
CA LEU A 373 0.61 -10.47 -25.40
C LEU A 373 1.46 -9.55 -24.50
N TRP A 374 1.63 -9.90 -23.22
CA TRP A 374 2.49 -9.14 -22.30
C TRP A 374 3.99 -9.25 -22.63
N GLN A 375 4.42 -10.33 -23.27
CA GLN A 375 5.81 -10.49 -23.73
C GLN A 375 6.05 -9.68 -25.02
N LYS A 376 5.11 -9.69 -25.96
CA LYS A 376 5.11 -8.80 -27.13
C LYS A 376 5.15 -7.33 -26.69
N ARG A 377 4.37 -6.98 -25.67
CA ARG A 377 4.32 -5.65 -25.04
C ARG A 377 5.69 -5.19 -24.54
N LEU A 378 6.45 -6.05 -23.85
CA LEU A 378 7.79 -5.70 -23.35
C LEU A 378 8.79 -5.39 -24.47
N PHE A 379 8.77 -6.16 -25.56
CA PHE A 379 9.62 -5.89 -26.73
C PHE A 379 9.25 -4.56 -27.39
N LEU A 380 7.95 -4.35 -27.68
CA LEU A 380 7.47 -3.11 -28.30
C LEU A 380 7.73 -1.89 -27.42
N ALA A 381 7.41 -1.93 -26.12
CA ALA A 381 7.55 -0.79 -25.22
C ALA A 381 9.01 -0.35 -25.04
N ALA A 382 9.97 -1.28 -25.08
CA ALA A 382 11.40 -0.94 -25.07
C ALA A 382 11.91 -0.46 -26.43
N PHE A 383 11.43 -1.02 -27.54
CA PHE A 383 11.69 -0.50 -28.88
C PHE A 383 11.15 0.93 -29.05
N PHE A 384 9.97 1.21 -28.49
CA PHE A 384 9.36 2.54 -28.43
C PHE A 384 10.11 3.49 -27.48
N GLY A 385 10.78 2.96 -26.45
CA GLY A 385 11.72 3.70 -25.60
C GLY A 385 12.85 4.38 -26.39
N ALA A 386 13.28 3.77 -27.50
CA ALA A 386 14.20 4.34 -28.48
C ALA A 386 13.46 5.09 -29.62
N GLU A 387 12.77 4.36 -30.51
CA GLU A 387 12.40 4.84 -31.85
C GLU A 387 11.07 5.60 -31.96
N LEU A 388 10.10 5.34 -31.07
CA LEU A 388 8.76 5.91 -31.21
C LEU A 388 8.74 7.39 -30.82
N SER A 389 8.18 8.24 -31.69
CA SER A 389 8.04 9.67 -31.44
C SER A 389 7.29 9.98 -30.13
N THR A 390 7.89 10.81 -29.27
CA THR A 390 7.26 11.32 -28.03
C THR A 390 5.87 11.94 -28.29
N PRO A 391 4.84 11.65 -27.48
CA PRO A 391 3.50 12.22 -27.68
C PRO A 391 3.53 13.76 -27.63
N LYS A 392 2.96 14.42 -28.63
CA LYS A 392 2.97 15.88 -28.75
C LYS A 392 1.75 16.38 -29.54
N THR A 393 1.20 17.53 -29.15
CA THR A 393 0.16 18.21 -29.93
C THR A 393 0.69 18.91 -31.17
N LEU A 394 -0.12 18.95 -32.23
CA LEU A 394 0.11 19.71 -33.46
C LEU A 394 0.52 21.16 -33.18
N LEU A 395 1.49 21.67 -33.94
CA LEU A 395 1.79 23.10 -33.99
C LEU A 395 0.52 23.91 -34.28
N ASN A 396 0.33 25.01 -33.56
CA ASN A 396 -0.85 25.88 -33.56
C ASN A 396 -2.20 25.23 -33.18
N HIS A 397 -2.31 23.90 -33.03
CA HIS A 397 -3.58 23.22 -32.71
C HIS A 397 -3.49 22.40 -31.41
N LYS A 398 -3.55 23.12 -30.28
CA LYS A 398 -3.23 22.72 -28.89
C LYS A 398 -4.03 21.54 -28.27
N TYR A 399 -4.82 20.82 -29.07
CA TYR A 399 -5.77 19.79 -28.63
C TYR A 399 -5.75 18.47 -29.44
N THR A 400 -4.99 18.43 -30.53
CA THR A 400 -4.86 17.26 -31.43
C THR A 400 -3.41 16.84 -31.45
N PHE A 401 -3.15 15.53 -31.41
CA PHE A 401 -1.79 14.97 -31.41
C PHE A 401 -1.25 14.83 -32.84
N TYR A 402 0.08 14.79 -32.98
CA TYR A 402 0.67 14.23 -34.18
C TYR A 402 0.39 12.72 -34.24
N CYS A 403 0.22 12.17 -35.44
CA CYS A 403 0.33 10.74 -35.69
C CYS A 403 1.66 10.25 -35.09
N PRO A 404 1.70 9.22 -34.23
CA PRO A 404 2.96 8.66 -33.76
C PRO A 404 3.72 8.05 -34.93
N MET A 405 5.05 8.15 -34.93
CA MET A 405 5.89 7.68 -36.02
C MET A 405 7.04 6.84 -35.50
N ILE A 406 7.28 5.72 -36.18
CA ILE A 406 8.50 4.91 -36.07
C ILE A 406 9.29 5.18 -37.35
N SER A 407 10.58 5.52 -37.22
CA SER A 407 11.47 5.78 -38.36
C SER A 407 12.56 4.73 -38.44
N MET A 408 13.04 4.42 -39.65
CA MET A 408 14.32 3.73 -39.80
C MET A 408 15.00 4.14 -41.11
N ASN A 409 16.32 3.99 -41.16
CA ASN A 409 17.10 4.24 -42.37
C ASN A 409 17.59 2.90 -42.96
N LYS A 410 17.53 2.78 -44.29
CA LYS A 410 18.10 1.67 -45.07
C LYS A 410 18.88 2.24 -46.26
N GLN A 411 20.01 1.63 -46.58
CA GLN A 411 20.68 1.90 -47.84
C GLN A 411 19.83 1.34 -48.98
N GLU A 412 19.91 1.97 -50.15
CA GLU A 412 19.40 1.43 -51.42
C GLU A 412 19.81 -0.05 -51.60
N GLY A 413 18.88 -0.89 -52.06
CA GLY A 413 19.00 -2.35 -52.06
C GLY A 413 18.51 -3.07 -50.79
N PHE A 414 18.49 -2.42 -49.62
CA PHE A 414 17.97 -3.00 -48.35
C PHE A 414 16.60 -2.45 -47.93
N ILE A 415 15.98 -1.65 -48.79
CA ILE A 415 14.71 -0.95 -48.55
C ILE A 415 13.60 -1.94 -48.20
N GLU A 416 13.48 -3.05 -48.94
CA GLU A 416 12.35 -3.97 -48.81
C GLU A 416 12.41 -4.81 -47.52
N SER A 417 13.61 -5.11 -47.00
CA SER A 417 13.75 -5.63 -45.64
C SER A 417 13.29 -4.61 -44.58
N GLY A 418 13.54 -3.32 -44.80
CA GLY A 418 13.04 -2.27 -43.92
C GLY A 418 11.52 -2.10 -44.00
N ARG A 419 10.92 -2.25 -45.19
CA ARG A 419 9.47 -2.26 -45.37
C ARG A 419 8.84 -3.42 -44.61
N LYS A 420 9.27 -4.64 -44.89
CA LYS A 420 8.74 -5.85 -44.24
C LYS A 420 8.93 -5.83 -42.72
N TYR A 421 10.06 -5.34 -42.21
CA TYR A 421 10.25 -5.17 -40.76
C TYR A 421 9.22 -4.22 -40.13
N LEU A 422 8.84 -3.14 -40.83
CA LEU A 422 7.81 -2.21 -40.35
C LEU A 422 6.38 -2.77 -40.51
N GLU A 423 6.13 -3.63 -41.49
CA GLU A 423 4.89 -4.41 -41.61
C GLU A 423 4.78 -5.44 -40.47
N GLU A 424 5.85 -6.16 -40.16
CA GLU A 424 5.95 -7.07 -39.01
C GLU A 424 5.74 -6.35 -37.66
N ILE A 425 6.17 -5.09 -37.51
CA ILE A 425 5.86 -4.22 -36.36
C ILE A 425 4.39 -3.76 -36.36
N SER A 426 3.80 -3.52 -37.55
CA SER A 426 2.37 -3.19 -37.69
C SER A 426 1.48 -4.36 -37.28
N ASP A 427 1.85 -5.59 -37.64
CA ASP A 427 1.10 -6.80 -37.28
C ASP A 427 1.07 -7.01 -35.77
N LEU A 428 2.21 -6.83 -35.08
CA LEU A 428 2.25 -6.85 -33.61
C LEU A 428 1.44 -5.71 -32.98
N LEU A 429 1.40 -4.52 -33.59
CA LEU A 429 0.60 -3.38 -33.12
C LEU A 429 -0.92 -3.64 -33.24
N ALA A 430 -1.35 -4.37 -34.28
CA ALA A 430 -2.74 -4.72 -34.49
C ALA A 430 -3.31 -5.57 -33.34
N GLU A 431 -2.50 -6.46 -32.74
CA GLU A 431 -2.89 -7.27 -31.57
C GLU A 431 -3.29 -6.43 -30.34
N PHE A 432 -2.71 -5.23 -30.17
CA PHE A 432 -3.09 -4.30 -29.09
C PHE A 432 -4.31 -3.44 -29.45
N GLY A 433 -4.78 -3.49 -30.69
CA GLY A 433 -5.81 -2.60 -31.25
C GLY A 433 -5.24 -1.24 -31.67
N VAL A 434 -4.05 -1.20 -32.26
CA VAL A 434 -3.43 0.03 -32.80
C VAL A 434 -3.27 -0.12 -34.31
N THR A 435 -3.98 0.71 -35.09
CA THR A 435 -3.89 0.67 -36.55
C THR A 435 -2.74 1.54 -37.08
N THR A 436 -2.25 1.22 -38.28
CA THR A 436 -1.16 1.93 -38.95
C THR A 436 -1.53 2.34 -40.37
N GLN A 437 -0.88 3.38 -40.87
CA GLN A 437 -0.98 3.87 -42.25
C GLN A 437 0.18 3.33 -43.09
N LYS A 438 0.06 3.43 -44.42
CA LYS A 438 1.08 2.98 -45.38
C LYS A 438 2.48 3.53 -45.05
N ILE A 439 3.49 2.66 -45.09
CA ILE A 439 4.89 3.05 -44.85
C ILE A 439 5.36 4.03 -45.92
N SER A 440 5.67 5.25 -45.47
CA SER A 440 6.24 6.31 -46.32
C SER A 440 7.74 6.10 -46.52
N GLN A 441 8.25 6.49 -47.69
CA GLN A 441 9.64 6.36 -48.10
C GLN A 441 10.13 7.67 -48.70
N ARG A 442 11.34 8.11 -48.34
CA ARG A 442 12.02 9.26 -48.97
C ARG A 442 13.54 9.06 -48.96
N ILE A 443 14.27 9.76 -49.83
CA ILE A 443 15.72 9.91 -49.68
C ILE A 443 15.98 10.83 -48.48
N GLU A 444 16.91 10.44 -47.60
CA GLU A 444 17.29 11.22 -46.41
C GLU A 444 18.69 11.85 -46.58
N TYR A 445 19.63 11.11 -47.18
CA TYR A 445 21.02 11.52 -47.36
C TYR A 445 21.69 10.67 -48.46
N ILE A 446 22.70 11.23 -49.14
CA ILE A 446 23.60 10.52 -50.06
C ILE A 446 25.01 10.66 -49.50
N ASN A 447 25.71 9.55 -49.28
CA ASN A 447 27.04 9.59 -48.66
C ASN A 447 28.15 9.99 -49.65
N LYS A 448 29.36 10.24 -49.13
CA LYS A 448 30.54 10.64 -49.93
C LYS A 448 31.01 9.62 -50.97
N GLU A 449 30.48 8.39 -50.93
CA GLU A 449 30.78 7.29 -51.84
C GLU A 449 29.67 7.11 -52.89
N GLY A 450 28.64 7.99 -52.89
CA GLY A 450 27.47 7.93 -53.76
C GLY A 450 26.31 7.06 -53.24
N ASN A 451 26.47 6.38 -52.10
CA ASN A 451 25.45 5.47 -51.57
C ASN A 451 24.22 6.25 -51.05
N ILE A 452 23.04 5.96 -51.60
CA ILE A 452 21.78 6.59 -51.21
C ILE A 452 21.19 5.90 -49.96
N SER A 453 20.83 6.71 -48.95
CA SER A 453 20.14 6.28 -47.74
C SER A 453 18.69 6.75 -47.77
N HIS A 454 17.76 5.80 -47.79
CA HIS A 454 16.33 6.06 -47.68
C HIS A 454 15.87 6.00 -46.23
N ARG A 455 15.02 6.94 -45.84
CA ARG A 455 14.25 6.88 -44.60
C ARG A 455 12.87 6.32 -44.87
N LEU A 456 12.56 5.23 -44.19
CA LEU A 456 11.22 4.68 -44.08
C LEU A 456 10.56 5.22 -42.81
N ARG A 457 9.24 5.42 -42.85
CA ARG A 457 8.45 5.71 -41.65
C ARG A 457 7.12 4.97 -41.67
N LEU A 458 6.88 4.18 -40.62
CA LEU A 458 5.56 3.69 -40.26
C LEU A 458 4.85 4.80 -39.48
N ILE A 459 3.64 5.15 -39.92
CA ILE A 459 2.81 6.18 -39.30
C ILE A 459 1.67 5.45 -38.59
N LEU A 460 1.62 5.58 -37.26
CA LEU A 460 0.55 5.01 -36.45
C LEU A 460 -0.66 5.94 -36.49
N SER A 461 -1.85 5.39 -36.26
CA SER A 461 -3.11 6.12 -36.20
C SER A 461 -3.10 7.25 -35.15
N ASP A 462 -3.72 8.38 -35.48
CA ASP A 462 -4.00 9.49 -34.56
C ASP A 462 -5.39 9.40 -33.91
N GLN A 463 -6.14 8.33 -34.20
CA GLN A 463 -7.45 8.10 -33.64
C GLN A 463 -7.37 7.89 -32.12
N THR A 464 -8.40 8.36 -31.42
CA THR A 464 -8.34 8.52 -29.96
C THR A 464 -8.23 7.16 -29.24
N GLN A 465 -8.89 6.11 -29.75
CA GLN A 465 -8.80 4.77 -29.18
C GLN A 465 -7.43 4.12 -29.45
N ASP A 466 -6.88 4.23 -30.66
CA ASP A 466 -5.56 3.72 -31.02
C ASP A 466 -4.46 4.32 -30.15
N LEU A 467 -4.52 5.64 -29.90
CA LEU A 467 -3.58 6.32 -29.00
C LEU A 467 -3.76 5.90 -27.54
N ILE A 468 -5.00 5.65 -27.08
CA ILE A 468 -5.25 5.09 -25.74
C ILE A 468 -4.71 3.65 -25.64
N ASN A 469 -4.88 2.82 -26.67
CA ASN A 469 -4.34 1.45 -26.71
C ASN A 469 -2.80 1.46 -26.71
N LEU A 470 -2.19 2.27 -27.58
CA LEU A 470 -0.73 2.42 -27.72
C LEU A 470 -0.08 2.85 -26.39
N TYR A 471 -0.58 3.91 -25.76
CA TYR A 471 0.04 4.47 -24.58
C TYR A 471 -0.43 3.84 -23.26
N GLY A 472 -1.66 3.33 -23.21
CA GLY A 472 -2.26 2.69 -22.03
C GLY A 472 -1.88 1.21 -21.87
N LYS A 473 -1.75 0.46 -22.97
CA LYS A 473 -1.40 -0.97 -22.93
C LYS A 473 0.08 -1.22 -23.14
N ILE A 474 0.68 -0.61 -24.17
CA ILE A 474 2.10 -0.83 -24.49
C ILE A 474 2.97 0.12 -23.66
N GLY A 475 2.75 1.43 -23.80
CA GLY A 475 3.49 2.45 -23.07
C GLY A 475 4.96 2.55 -23.52
N PHE A 476 5.86 2.85 -22.58
CA PHE A 476 7.30 2.99 -22.82
C PHE A 476 8.10 2.36 -21.68
N GLU A 477 9.08 1.53 -22.02
CA GLU A 477 10.15 1.07 -21.12
C GLU A 477 11.44 1.84 -21.45
N TYR A 478 12.40 1.94 -20.51
CA TYR A 478 13.69 2.62 -20.74
C TYR A 478 13.57 4.06 -21.27
N ASN A 479 12.47 4.77 -20.97
CA ASN A 479 12.29 6.18 -21.30
C ASN A 479 11.27 6.84 -20.37
N LYS A 480 11.69 7.14 -19.13
CA LYS A 480 10.80 7.69 -18.08
C LYS A 480 9.99 8.90 -18.53
N LYS A 481 10.64 9.81 -19.26
CA LYS A 481 9.99 11.03 -19.78
C LYS A 481 8.91 10.73 -20.82
N ARG A 482 9.09 9.74 -21.70
CA ARG A 482 8.02 9.33 -22.62
C ARG A 482 6.89 8.63 -21.87
N SER A 483 7.19 7.80 -20.87
CA SER A 483 6.18 7.14 -20.02
C SER A 483 5.30 8.14 -19.25
N PHE A 484 5.88 9.14 -18.57
CA PHE A 484 5.13 10.24 -17.93
C PHE A 484 4.17 10.95 -18.91
N ILE A 485 4.68 11.34 -20.09
CA ILE A 485 3.89 12.03 -21.12
C ILE A 485 2.80 11.10 -21.70
N ALA A 486 3.06 9.79 -21.81
CA ALA A 486 2.11 8.79 -22.27
C ALA A 486 0.91 8.69 -21.31
N ASN A 487 1.16 8.59 -20.00
CA ASN A 487 0.10 8.56 -18.98
C ASN A 487 -0.78 9.82 -19.02
N ALA A 488 -0.15 11.00 -19.07
CA ALA A 488 -0.88 12.25 -19.22
C ALA A 488 -1.69 12.31 -20.54
N THR A 489 -1.16 11.71 -21.62
CA THR A 489 -1.84 11.61 -22.92
C THR A 489 -3.06 10.69 -22.84
N VAL A 490 -2.95 9.49 -22.26
CA VAL A 490 -4.10 8.56 -22.07
C VAL A 490 -5.22 9.23 -21.30
N HIS A 491 -4.90 9.85 -20.16
CA HIS A 491 -5.88 10.54 -19.33
C HIS A 491 -6.54 11.71 -20.10
N TYR A 492 -5.74 12.58 -20.72
CA TYR A 492 -6.26 13.70 -21.53
C TYR A 492 -7.16 13.22 -22.67
N LEU A 493 -6.82 12.11 -23.33
CA LEU A 493 -7.61 11.56 -24.44
C LEU A 493 -8.97 11.04 -23.97
N LYS A 494 -9.04 10.32 -22.83
CA LYS A 494 -10.31 9.92 -22.21
C LYS A 494 -11.17 11.14 -21.82
N VAL A 495 -10.58 12.17 -21.21
CA VAL A 495 -11.29 13.43 -20.88
C VAL A 495 -11.78 14.16 -22.15
N LYS A 496 -10.96 14.21 -23.21
CA LYS A 496 -11.32 14.80 -24.50
C LYS A 496 -12.49 14.07 -25.15
N GLN A 497 -12.53 12.74 -25.08
CA GLN A 497 -13.63 11.93 -25.60
C GLN A 497 -14.95 12.28 -24.90
N LEU A 498 -14.97 12.29 -23.56
CA LEU A 498 -16.16 12.65 -22.77
C LEU A 498 -16.69 14.07 -23.09
N ILE A 499 -15.80 15.03 -23.34
CA ILE A 499 -16.17 16.39 -23.77
C ILE A 499 -16.80 16.36 -25.18
N ILE A 500 -16.29 15.54 -26.10
CA ILE A 500 -16.85 15.38 -27.46
C ILE A 500 -18.21 14.68 -27.41
N GLU A 501 -18.37 13.64 -26.59
CA GLU A 501 -19.62 12.91 -26.37
C GLU A 501 -20.70 13.83 -25.79
N LYS A 502 -20.40 14.60 -24.72
CA LYS A 502 -21.33 15.60 -24.17
C LYS A 502 -21.73 16.65 -25.21
N ARG A 503 -20.81 17.09 -26.08
CA ARG A 503 -21.13 18.00 -27.20
C ARG A 503 -21.99 17.34 -28.28
N ASN A 504 -21.80 16.06 -28.58
CA ASN A 504 -22.65 15.33 -29.52
C ASN A 504 -24.07 15.16 -28.98
N GLY A 505 -24.24 14.81 -27.70
CA GLY A 505 -25.54 14.76 -27.03
C GLY A 505 -26.28 16.10 -27.09
N ILE A 506 -25.59 17.21 -26.80
CA ILE A 506 -26.14 18.56 -26.93
C ILE A 506 -26.55 18.89 -28.38
N ALA A 507 -25.79 18.43 -29.39
CA ALA A 507 -26.13 18.65 -30.79
C ALA A 507 -27.40 17.89 -31.21
N ILE A 508 -27.61 16.68 -30.68
CA ILE A 508 -28.84 15.89 -30.86
C ILE A 508 -30.02 16.59 -30.17
N GLN A 509 -29.88 16.92 -28.88
CA GLN A 509 -30.90 17.63 -28.10
C GLN A 509 -31.32 18.95 -28.77
N ALA A 510 -30.36 19.73 -29.30
CA ALA A 510 -30.66 20.96 -30.03
C ALA A 510 -31.45 20.70 -31.32
N LYS A 511 -31.14 19.64 -32.08
CA LYS A 511 -31.93 19.27 -33.28
C LYS A 511 -33.34 18.83 -32.88
N GLU A 512 -33.49 18.05 -31.81
CA GLU A 512 -34.80 17.65 -31.30
C GLU A 512 -35.67 18.83 -30.86
N LEU A 513 -35.13 19.75 -30.04
CA LEU A 513 -35.84 20.97 -29.62
C LEU A 513 -36.26 21.82 -30.84
N LYS A 514 -35.40 21.92 -31.86
CA LYS A 514 -35.77 22.66 -33.08
C LYS A 514 -36.87 21.96 -33.90
N THR A 515 -36.83 20.62 -33.99
CA THR A 515 -37.79 19.84 -34.80
C THR A 515 -39.14 19.63 -34.10
N LYS A 516 -39.16 19.44 -32.77
CA LYS A 516 -40.38 19.18 -31.99
C LYS A 516 -41.09 20.46 -31.55
N GLU A 517 -40.34 21.46 -31.11
CA GLU A 517 -40.88 22.67 -30.46
C GLU A 517 -40.65 23.95 -31.29
N GLY A 518 -40.01 23.84 -32.46
CA GLY A 518 -39.77 24.96 -33.38
C GLY A 518 -38.75 25.99 -32.92
N ILE A 519 -38.20 25.87 -31.70
CA ILE A 519 -37.44 26.89 -30.98
C ILE A 519 -36.21 27.37 -31.78
N GLY A 520 -35.96 28.68 -31.80
CA GLY A 520 -34.80 29.29 -32.47
C GLY A 520 -33.48 29.11 -31.72
N ALA A 521 -32.34 29.08 -32.44
CA ALA A 521 -31.01 28.80 -31.87
C ALA A 521 -30.65 29.62 -30.62
N LYS A 522 -31.03 30.91 -30.56
CA LYS A 522 -30.78 31.80 -29.41
C LYS A 522 -31.53 31.39 -28.14
N ALA A 523 -32.71 30.78 -28.26
CA ALA A 523 -33.47 30.29 -27.13
C ALA A 523 -32.98 28.89 -26.70
N ILE A 524 -32.70 27.99 -27.65
CA ILE A 524 -32.04 26.70 -27.36
C ILE A 524 -30.70 26.92 -26.64
N TYR A 525 -29.90 27.89 -27.07
CA TYR A 525 -28.63 28.24 -26.41
C TYR A 525 -28.81 28.83 -25.00
N LYS A 526 -29.96 29.44 -24.69
CA LYS A 526 -30.29 29.89 -23.32
C LYS A 526 -30.83 28.76 -22.44
N GLN A 527 -31.45 27.73 -23.02
CA GLN A 527 -31.97 26.56 -22.29
C GLN A 527 -30.86 25.53 -21.98
N ILE A 528 -29.87 25.38 -22.86
CA ILE A 528 -28.79 24.39 -22.69
C ILE A 528 -27.61 25.04 -21.96
N ASP A 529 -27.60 24.95 -20.62
CA ASP A 529 -26.43 25.32 -19.81
C ASP A 529 -25.27 24.32 -20.04
N SER A 530 -24.25 24.78 -20.74
CA SER A 530 -23.04 23.99 -21.01
C SER A 530 -21.88 24.89 -21.42
N SER A 531 -20.89 24.97 -20.52
CA SER A 531 -19.61 25.68 -20.70
C SER A 531 -18.77 25.19 -21.90
N TYR A 532 -19.10 24.05 -22.52
CA TYR A 532 -18.42 23.54 -23.70
C TYR A 532 -19.08 23.96 -25.03
N THR A 533 -20.20 24.66 -25.01
CA THR A 533 -20.94 25.09 -26.20
C THR A 533 -21.09 26.60 -26.29
N ASN A 534 -21.39 27.10 -27.48
CA ASN A 534 -21.65 28.52 -27.75
C ASN A 534 -22.77 28.64 -28.79
N LEU A 535 -23.35 29.83 -28.98
CA LEU A 535 -24.48 30.04 -29.90
C LEU A 535 -24.21 29.47 -31.30
N ARG A 536 -23.02 29.74 -31.86
CA ARG A 536 -22.65 29.24 -33.20
C ARG A 536 -22.53 27.72 -33.26
N PHE A 537 -22.19 27.03 -32.16
CA PHE A 537 -22.26 25.57 -32.12
C PHE A 537 -23.70 25.07 -32.24
N ILE A 538 -24.68 25.75 -31.62
CA ILE A 538 -26.11 25.40 -31.68
C ILE A 538 -26.68 25.68 -33.07
N GLU A 539 -26.40 26.85 -33.65
CA GLU A 539 -26.76 27.19 -35.04
C GLU A 539 -26.25 26.11 -36.02
N ARG A 540 -24.98 25.72 -35.88
CA ARG A 540 -24.34 24.62 -36.63
C ARG A 540 -24.74 23.20 -36.19
N SER A 541 -25.76 23.04 -35.37
CA SER A 541 -26.41 21.74 -35.07
C SER A 541 -27.80 21.63 -35.69
N ILE A 542 -28.50 22.77 -35.85
CA ILE A 542 -29.91 22.80 -36.23
C ILE A 542 -30.16 23.34 -37.65
N TYR A 543 -29.21 24.09 -38.22
CA TYR A 543 -29.31 24.65 -39.58
C TYR A 543 -28.26 24.06 -40.55
N GLU A 544 -27.08 23.69 -40.05
CA GLU A 544 -26.07 22.96 -40.84
C GLU A 544 -26.09 21.48 -40.48
N GLU A 545 -26.39 20.60 -41.44
CA GLU A 545 -26.38 19.15 -41.19
C GLU A 545 -24.97 18.62 -40.94
N ARG A 546 -24.77 18.07 -39.73
CA ARG A 546 -23.46 17.60 -39.28
C ARG A 546 -23.09 16.24 -39.87
N LYS A 547 -22.30 16.27 -40.94
CA LYS A 547 -21.70 15.07 -41.57
C LYS A 547 -20.52 14.47 -40.78
N SER A 548 -20.15 15.02 -39.62
CA SER A 548 -19.07 14.51 -38.76
C SER A 548 -19.23 14.94 -37.30
N SER A 549 -18.53 14.27 -36.39
CA SER A 549 -18.60 14.47 -34.94
C SER A 549 -18.16 15.85 -34.47
N SER A 550 -18.62 16.25 -33.28
CA SER A 550 -18.19 17.51 -32.65
C SER A 550 -16.67 17.56 -32.48
N ARG A 551 -16.06 18.69 -32.87
CA ARG A 551 -14.69 19.03 -32.44
C ARG A 551 -14.67 19.24 -30.92
N ILE A 552 -13.49 19.19 -30.30
CA ILE A 552 -13.30 19.62 -28.90
C ILE A 552 -13.70 21.10 -28.73
N SER A 553 -14.06 21.52 -27.51
CA SER A 553 -14.37 22.93 -27.22
C SER A 553 -13.10 23.76 -27.03
N PHE A 554 -13.14 25.03 -27.43
CA PHE A 554 -12.09 26.01 -27.12
C PHE A 554 -12.02 26.36 -25.63
N ASN A 555 -13.10 26.07 -24.88
CA ASN A 555 -13.17 26.25 -23.42
C ASN A 555 -12.63 25.02 -22.65
N ALA A 556 -12.18 23.96 -23.35
CA ALA A 556 -11.47 22.85 -22.73
C ALA A 556 -10.01 23.23 -22.44
N LEU A 557 -9.39 22.57 -21.46
CA LEU A 557 -7.95 22.74 -21.22
C LEU A 557 -7.15 22.22 -22.41
N SER A 558 -6.15 22.99 -22.86
CA SER A 558 -5.14 22.48 -23.79
C SER A 558 -4.28 21.41 -23.14
N PHE A 559 -3.68 20.49 -23.89
CA PHE A 559 -2.93 19.36 -23.32
C PHE A 559 -1.84 19.80 -22.32
N LYS A 560 -1.12 20.89 -22.60
CA LYS A 560 -0.12 21.45 -21.66
C LYS A 560 -0.77 21.90 -20.35
N ASN A 561 -1.88 22.64 -20.42
CA ASN A 561 -2.55 23.17 -19.22
C ASN A 561 -3.24 22.04 -18.43
N PHE A 562 -3.78 21.04 -19.13
CA PHE A 562 -4.34 19.83 -18.53
C PHE A 562 -3.27 19.06 -17.76
N MET A 563 -2.13 18.75 -18.40
CA MET A 563 -1.02 18.06 -17.76
C MET A 563 -0.54 18.82 -16.51
N ASN A 564 -0.29 20.13 -16.64
CA ASN A 564 0.11 20.97 -15.51
C ASN A 564 -0.89 20.95 -14.32
N LYS A 565 -2.20 20.95 -14.57
CA LYS A 565 -3.22 20.88 -13.50
C LYS A 565 -3.30 19.48 -12.89
N ASN A 566 -3.42 18.45 -13.73
CA ASN A 566 -3.71 17.10 -13.28
C ASN A 566 -2.48 16.34 -12.75
N THR A 567 -1.26 16.86 -12.88
CA THR A 567 -0.05 16.36 -12.19
C THR A 567 0.44 17.27 -11.05
N GLU A 568 -0.35 18.27 -10.63
CA GLU A 568 0.00 19.22 -9.57
C GLU A 568 0.24 18.48 -8.24
N GLY A 569 1.43 18.62 -7.64
CA GLY A 569 1.81 17.87 -6.42
C GLY A 569 2.08 16.36 -6.62
N LEU A 570 2.05 15.86 -7.87
CA LEU A 570 2.38 14.47 -8.23
C LEU A 570 3.69 14.34 -9.03
N GLY A 571 4.33 15.46 -9.34
CA GLY A 571 5.68 15.49 -9.89
C GLY A 571 5.82 14.87 -11.27
N HIS A 572 6.81 13.98 -11.44
CA HIS A 572 7.02 13.20 -12.66
C HIS A 572 6.66 11.70 -12.54
N SER A 573 5.96 11.31 -11.48
CA SER A 573 5.53 9.93 -11.18
C SER A 573 4.65 9.26 -12.23
N GLY A 574 4.03 10.04 -13.12
CA GLY A 574 3.05 9.55 -14.09
C GLY A 574 1.68 9.23 -13.47
N MET A 575 1.47 9.52 -12.18
CA MET A 575 0.13 9.65 -11.60
C MET A 575 -0.54 10.93 -12.11
N LEU A 576 -1.87 10.92 -12.16
CA LEU A 576 -2.71 12.10 -12.40
C LEU A 576 -3.94 12.08 -11.50
N TRP A 577 -4.39 13.26 -11.08
CA TRP A 577 -5.67 13.45 -10.39
C TRP A 577 -6.85 13.17 -11.32
N ASP A 578 -7.74 12.26 -10.93
CA ASP A 578 -9.05 12.01 -11.57
C ASP A 578 -10.19 12.14 -10.56
N GLU A 579 -11.34 12.63 -11.02
CA GLU A 579 -12.48 13.02 -10.19
C GLU A 579 -13.46 11.85 -10.02
N ILE A 580 -13.91 11.56 -8.80
CA ILE A 580 -14.93 10.51 -8.56
C ILE A 580 -16.28 10.99 -9.12
N ILE A 581 -16.83 10.27 -10.10
CA ILE A 581 -18.17 10.56 -10.67
C ILE A 581 -19.27 9.63 -10.13
N SER A 582 -18.89 8.49 -9.54
CA SER A 582 -19.84 7.59 -8.88
C SER A 582 -19.20 6.86 -7.72
N LYS A 583 -19.97 6.64 -6.66
CA LYS A 583 -19.65 5.78 -5.52
C LYS A 583 -20.91 5.01 -5.18
N GLN A 584 -20.90 3.72 -5.45
CA GLN A 584 -22.05 2.82 -5.33
C GLN A 584 -21.71 1.74 -4.31
N LYS A 585 -22.58 1.50 -3.35
CA LYS A 585 -22.49 0.30 -2.51
C LYS A 585 -22.77 -0.92 -3.40
N VAL A 586 -21.97 -1.97 -3.27
CA VAL A 586 -22.17 -3.26 -3.94
C VAL A 586 -22.77 -4.26 -2.95
N ASP A 587 -23.59 -5.18 -3.44
CA ASP A 587 -23.93 -6.40 -2.71
C ASP A 587 -22.88 -7.46 -3.05
N PHE A 588 -22.01 -7.79 -2.09
CA PHE A 588 -20.72 -8.41 -2.35
C PHE A 588 -20.53 -9.69 -1.54
N ASN A 589 -20.52 -10.82 -2.24
CA ASN A 589 -20.46 -12.17 -1.67
C ASN A 589 -19.23 -12.93 -2.23
N ASP A 590 -18.04 -12.42 -1.91
CA ASP A 590 -16.73 -13.02 -2.21
C ASP A 590 -15.71 -12.52 -1.17
N TYR A 591 -14.52 -13.09 -1.15
CA TYR A 591 -13.42 -12.64 -0.30
C TYR A 591 -12.88 -11.27 -0.73
N VAL A 592 -12.35 -10.55 0.26
CA VAL A 592 -11.49 -9.38 0.07
C VAL A 592 -10.06 -9.69 0.49
N TYR A 593 -9.12 -8.98 -0.12
CA TYR A 593 -7.69 -9.28 -0.13
C TYR A 593 -6.87 -8.01 0.09
N ASP A 594 -5.64 -8.14 0.59
CA ASP A 594 -4.72 -7.00 0.70
C ASP A 594 -3.25 -7.45 0.66
N PHE A 595 -2.33 -6.52 0.40
CA PHE A 595 -0.89 -6.78 0.47
C PHE A 595 -0.20 -5.94 1.52
N THR A 596 0.69 -6.59 2.27
CA THR A 596 1.78 -5.89 2.95
C THR A 596 3.04 -6.00 2.08
N VAL A 597 3.69 -4.87 1.80
CA VAL A 597 4.83 -4.74 0.86
C VAL A 597 6.14 -4.36 1.55
N GLU A 598 7.26 -4.70 0.90
CA GLU A 598 8.64 -4.30 1.23
C GLU A 598 8.94 -2.83 0.89
N HIS A 599 7.97 -1.92 0.95
CA HIS A 599 8.11 -0.50 0.56
C HIS A 599 7.67 0.45 1.69
N PRO A 600 8.41 1.52 2.04
CA PRO A 600 8.15 2.25 3.29
C PRO A 600 6.85 3.04 3.21
N HIS A 601 6.50 3.57 2.04
CA HIS A 601 5.20 4.19 1.83
C HIS A 601 4.02 3.18 1.80
N HIS A 602 4.32 1.89 1.99
CA HIS A 602 3.38 0.80 2.28
C HIS A 602 2.11 0.84 1.44
N ASN A 603 2.32 0.84 0.13
CA ASN A 603 1.27 0.92 -0.86
C ASN A 603 1.63 0.15 -2.13
N PHE A 604 0.66 -0.07 -2.98
CA PHE A 604 0.76 -0.75 -4.27
C PHE A 604 -0.31 -0.22 -5.20
N VAL A 605 -0.19 -0.43 -6.51
CA VAL A 605 -1.15 0.04 -7.51
C VAL A 605 -2.20 -1.04 -7.84
N ALA A 606 -3.43 -0.85 -7.37
CA ALA A 606 -4.59 -1.74 -7.61
C ALA A 606 -5.74 -1.01 -8.30
N ASN A 607 -6.20 -1.49 -9.46
CA ASN A 607 -7.11 -0.78 -10.38
C ASN A 607 -6.71 0.70 -10.62
N ASN A 608 -5.42 0.99 -10.40
CA ASN A 608 -4.76 2.29 -10.38
C ASN A 608 -4.75 3.12 -9.02
N PHE A 609 -4.94 2.57 -7.78
CA PHE A 609 -5.11 3.24 -6.40
C PHE A 609 -4.25 2.67 -5.13
N VAL A 610 -4.38 3.04 -3.76
CA VAL A 610 -3.29 3.12 -2.61
C VAL A 610 -3.62 3.17 -0.96
N VAL A 611 -2.86 2.69 0.14
CA VAL A 611 -3.28 2.32 1.65
C VAL A 611 -2.51 2.67 3.10
N SER A 612 -2.97 2.37 4.42
CA SER A 612 -2.28 2.23 5.87
C SER A 612 -3.05 2.34 7.36
N ASN A 613 -2.50 2.07 8.65
CA ASN A 613 -3.18 2.02 10.12
C ASN A 613 -2.42 2.12 11.62
N CYS A 614 -2.90 1.81 12.95
CA CYS A 614 -2.27 2.11 14.40
C CYS A 614 -2.46 1.42 15.95
N GLY A 615 -2.77 2.08 17.20
CA GLY A 615 -2.77 1.63 18.74
C GLY A 615 -3.28 2.56 20.04
N ILE A 616 -3.10 2.45 21.47
CA ILE A 616 -3.80 3.14 22.77
C ILE A 616 -3.07 3.78 24.13
N ARG A 617 -3.62 4.74 25.06
CA ARG A 617 -3.31 5.30 26.54
C ARG A 617 -4.47 6.03 27.42
N LEU A 618 -4.37 6.37 28.78
CA LEU A 618 -5.26 7.28 29.66
C LEU A 618 -4.60 8.32 30.69
N VAL A 619 -5.24 9.48 31.01
CA VAL A 619 -4.80 10.62 31.93
C VAL A 619 -5.93 11.17 32.88
N ARG A 620 -5.63 11.80 34.04
CA ARG A 620 -6.58 12.55 34.93
C ARG A 620 -6.41 14.09 34.96
N THR A 621 -7.32 14.81 35.63
CA THR A 621 -7.26 16.24 36.01
C THR A 621 -7.85 16.46 37.41
N ASN A 622 -7.79 17.67 37.99
CA ASN A 622 -8.63 18.06 39.14
C ASN A 622 -9.94 18.79 38.75
N LEU A 623 -10.14 19.09 37.47
CA LEU A 623 -11.30 19.83 36.98
C LEU A 623 -12.59 19.01 37.10
N THR A 624 -13.70 19.67 37.39
CA THR A 624 -15.03 19.05 37.44
C THR A 624 -15.85 19.29 36.16
N LEU A 625 -16.87 18.46 35.96
CA LEU A 625 -17.89 18.63 34.91
C LEU A 625 -18.50 20.05 34.89
N LYS A 626 -18.64 20.72 36.04
CA LYS A 626 -19.21 22.07 36.13
C LYS A 626 -18.32 23.13 35.47
N GLU A 627 -17.00 22.94 35.51
CA GLU A 627 -16.01 23.90 35.00
C GLU A 627 -15.64 23.63 33.54
N VAL A 628 -15.65 22.36 33.12
CA VAL A 628 -15.30 21.96 31.76
C VAL A 628 -16.51 22.03 30.82
N LYS A 629 -17.73 21.70 31.25
CA LYS A 629 -18.93 21.73 30.38
C LYS A 629 -19.19 23.10 29.71
N PRO A 630 -18.95 24.26 30.34
CA PRO A 630 -19.05 25.57 29.65
C PRO A 630 -17.95 25.83 28.61
N LYS A 631 -16.83 25.09 28.65
CA LYS A 631 -15.66 25.28 27.78
C LYS A 631 -15.41 24.12 26.80
N ILE A 632 -16.17 23.03 26.89
CA ILE A 632 -15.86 21.76 26.21
C ILE A 632 -15.70 21.90 24.69
N GLU A 633 -16.54 22.70 24.02
CA GLU A 633 -16.46 22.87 22.57
C GLU A 633 -15.16 23.61 22.15
N LEU A 634 -14.77 24.66 22.88
CA LEU A 634 -13.48 25.34 22.71
C LEU A 634 -12.30 24.40 23.01
N LEU A 635 -12.40 23.60 24.07
CA LEU A 635 -11.34 22.70 24.51
C LEU A 635 -11.06 21.60 23.46
N VAL A 636 -12.11 21.00 22.90
CA VAL A 636 -11.98 20.02 21.81
C VAL A 636 -11.45 20.67 20.53
N ASP A 637 -11.86 21.89 20.18
CA ASP A 637 -11.35 22.62 19.01
C ASP A 637 -9.86 23.01 19.13
N GLU A 638 -9.41 23.45 20.31
CA GLU A 638 -7.99 23.77 20.53
C GLU A 638 -7.12 22.49 20.53
N LEU A 639 -7.60 21.38 21.11
CA LEU A 639 -6.90 20.10 21.10
C LEU A 639 -6.79 19.53 19.68
N PHE A 640 -7.87 19.58 18.89
CA PHE A 640 -7.88 19.13 17.49
C PHE A 640 -6.91 19.93 16.61
N ARG A 641 -6.70 21.22 16.94
CA ARG A 641 -5.70 22.06 16.26
C ARG A 641 -4.27 21.80 16.72
N ALA A 642 -4.05 21.41 17.97
CA ALA A 642 -2.72 21.22 18.56
C ALA A 642 -2.12 19.82 18.32
N ILE A 643 -2.98 18.80 18.14
CA ILE A 643 -2.62 17.38 18.09
C ILE A 643 -2.93 16.82 16.69
N PRO A 644 -1.92 16.52 15.85
CA PRO A 644 -2.16 16.02 14.50
C PRO A 644 -2.86 14.64 14.52
N SER A 645 -4.07 14.61 13.95
CA SER A 645 -4.83 13.40 13.61
C SER A 645 -4.86 13.22 12.10
N GLY A 646 -5.41 12.10 11.60
CA GLY A 646 -5.51 11.82 10.16
C GLY A 646 -4.41 10.91 9.61
N LEU A 647 -4.53 10.56 8.33
CA LEU A 647 -3.70 9.58 7.62
C LEU A 647 -2.63 10.26 6.76
N GLY A 648 -1.36 10.10 7.16
CA GLY A 648 -0.22 10.77 6.51
C GLY A 648 0.20 12.08 7.19
N SER A 649 -0.61 12.59 8.12
CA SER A 649 -0.32 13.73 8.98
C SER A 649 1.05 13.61 9.65
N LYS A 650 1.81 14.71 9.64
CA LYS A 650 3.19 14.78 10.14
C LYS A 650 3.21 15.43 11.52
N GLY A 651 4.03 14.89 12.42
CA GLY A 651 4.18 15.40 13.78
C GLY A 651 4.83 16.79 13.82
N ARG A 652 4.59 17.54 14.92
CA ARG A 652 5.29 18.81 15.20
C ARG A 652 6.80 18.60 15.42
N ILE A 653 7.22 17.38 15.76
CA ILE A 653 8.59 17.00 16.15
C ILE A 653 9.45 16.74 14.90
N ARG A 654 10.65 17.34 14.87
CA ARG A 654 11.63 17.17 13.78
C ARG A 654 12.97 16.69 14.35
N ILE A 655 13.25 15.40 14.22
CA ILE A 655 14.42 14.74 14.81
C ILE A 655 15.34 14.10 13.75
N SER A 656 16.61 13.91 14.11
CA SER A 656 17.58 13.17 13.28
C SER A 656 17.34 11.65 13.37
N TYR A 657 17.98 10.86 12.49
CA TYR A 657 17.95 9.40 12.64
C TYR A 657 18.69 8.92 13.90
N ASN A 658 19.67 9.66 14.40
CA ASN A 658 20.37 9.32 15.64
C ASN A 658 19.47 9.57 16.86
N GLU A 659 18.71 10.67 16.87
CA GLU A 659 17.67 10.90 17.89
C GLU A 659 16.54 9.86 17.79
N MET A 660 16.12 9.50 16.58
CA MET A 660 15.15 8.41 16.36
C MET A 660 15.63 7.08 16.97
N ARG A 661 16.94 6.77 16.90
CA ARG A 661 17.52 5.60 17.60
C ARG A 661 17.47 5.72 19.13
N LYS A 662 17.47 6.93 19.70
CA LYS A 662 17.21 7.14 21.14
C LYS A 662 15.74 6.96 21.50
N VAL A 663 14.81 7.53 20.71
CA VAL A 663 13.35 7.29 20.86
C VAL A 663 13.06 5.79 20.97
N LEU A 664 13.71 4.99 20.13
CA LEU A 664 13.55 3.54 20.09
C LEU A 664 14.22 2.79 21.25
N ARG A 665 15.25 3.35 21.90
CA ARG A 665 15.90 2.74 23.09
C ARG A 665 15.25 3.14 24.41
N GLU A 666 14.72 4.36 24.49
CA GLU A 666 14.35 4.99 25.77
C GLU A 666 12.84 5.34 25.87
N GLY A 667 12.11 5.32 24.76
CA GLY A 667 10.65 5.54 24.71
C GLY A 667 10.17 6.79 25.46
N THR A 668 9.29 6.63 26.46
CA THR A 668 8.80 7.75 27.30
C THR A 668 9.96 8.55 27.91
N LYS A 669 11.06 7.89 28.30
CA LYS A 669 12.22 8.56 28.94
C LYS A 669 12.96 9.48 27.99
N TRP A 670 13.02 9.18 26.68
CA TRP A 670 13.53 10.15 25.70
C TRP A 670 12.59 11.35 25.56
N ALA A 671 11.27 11.11 25.55
CA ALA A 671 10.29 12.17 25.39
C ALA A 671 10.34 13.17 26.56
N VAL A 672 10.36 12.68 27.81
CA VAL A 672 10.49 13.51 29.01
C VAL A 672 11.80 14.29 29.02
N LYS A 673 12.96 13.65 28.76
CA LYS A 673 14.27 14.33 28.61
C LYS A 673 14.29 15.39 27.51
N SER A 674 13.42 15.26 26.50
CA SER A 674 13.25 16.22 25.40
C SER A 674 12.24 17.34 25.71
N GLY A 675 11.76 17.42 26.96
CA GLY A 675 10.78 18.41 27.43
C GLY A 675 9.32 18.00 27.29
N TYR A 676 9.02 16.81 26.75
CA TYR A 676 7.65 16.35 26.52
C TYR A 676 7.07 15.62 27.74
N GLY A 677 6.81 16.37 28.82
CA GLY A 677 6.11 15.90 30.02
C GLY A 677 6.97 15.92 31.28
N TRP A 678 6.68 15.03 32.22
CA TRP A 678 7.26 15.02 33.57
C TRP A 678 7.89 13.65 33.89
N GLU A 679 8.88 13.62 34.79
CA GLU A 679 9.52 12.37 35.24
C GLU A 679 8.52 11.41 35.93
N GLU A 680 7.44 11.91 36.55
CA GLU A 680 6.39 11.03 37.10
C GLU A 680 5.60 10.27 36.01
N ASP A 681 5.54 10.77 34.78
CA ASP A 681 4.87 10.08 33.66
C ASP A 681 5.61 8.78 33.25
N VAL A 682 6.92 8.72 33.52
CA VAL A 682 7.74 7.53 33.30
C VAL A 682 7.24 6.40 34.19
N LEU A 683 7.08 6.68 35.49
CA LEU A 683 6.67 5.69 36.49
C LEU A 683 5.28 5.12 36.20
N PHE A 684 4.34 5.96 35.78
CA PHE A 684 2.97 5.53 35.46
C PHE A 684 2.79 5.05 34.00
N THR A 685 3.87 4.82 33.25
CA THR A 685 3.82 4.11 31.97
C THR A 685 4.24 2.65 32.16
N GLU A 686 3.51 1.70 31.57
CA GLU A 686 3.90 0.28 31.54
C GLU A 686 5.32 0.09 30.96
N GLU A 687 6.13 -0.80 31.54
CA GLU A 687 7.59 -0.93 31.26
C GLU A 687 8.42 0.35 31.53
N GLU A 688 7.93 1.27 32.36
CA GLU A 688 8.44 2.64 32.47
C GLU A 688 8.47 3.36 31.10
N GLY A 689 7.62 2.92 30.16
CA GLY A 689 7.59 3.33 28.76
C GLY A 689 8.84 2.94 27.95
N SER A 690 9.61 1.96 28.39
CA SER A 690 10.93 1.64 27.84
C SER A 690 11.33 0.15 28.07
N MET A 691 10.90 -0.75 27.18
CA MET A 691 11.43 -2.12 27.14
C MET A 691 12.95 -2.10 26.89
N LYS A 692 13.70 -2.81 27.73
CA LYS A 692 15.17 -2.69 27.88
C LYS A 692 15.94 -3.45 26.80
N GLU A 693 15.29 -4.43 26.18
CA GLU A 693 15.80 -5.27 25.09
C GLU A 693 15.74 -4.56 23.72
N ALA A 694 15.20 -3.34 23.67
CA ALA A 694 14.98 -2.59 22.45
C ALA A 694 16.28 -2.27 21.70
N ASN A 695 16.42 -2.80 20.49
CA ASN A 695 17.59 -2.58 19.65
C ASN A 695 17.21 -1.91 18.31
N PRO A 696 17.45 -0.60 18.14
CA PRO A 696 17.17 0.12 16.89
C PRO A 696 18.02 -0.36 15.70
N ASP A 697 19.12 -1.05 15.97
CA ASP A 697 20.04 -1.56 14.94
C ASP A 697 19.52 -2.89 14.35
N LEU A 698 18.48 -3.46 14.96
CA LEU A 698 17.65 -4.57 14.45
C LEU A 698 16.30 -4.10 13.88
N ILE A 699 16.05 -2.79 13.84
CA ILE A 699 14.91 -2.15 13.17
C ILE A 699 15.37 -1.65 11.81
N SER A 700 14.63 -1.97 10.75
CA SER A 700 14.99 -1.57 9.39
C SER A 700 15.02 -0.05 9.25
N GLN A 701 15.97 0.46 8.45
CA GLN A 701 16.07 1.88 8.09
C GLN A 701 14.74 2.42 7.51
N HIS A 702 14.03 1.54 6.80
CA HIS A 702 12.70 1.68 6.22
C HIS A 702 11.59 1.91 7.27
N ALA A 703 11.61 1.17 8.39
CA ALA A 703 10.72 1.42 9.52
C ALA A 703 11.04 2.77 10.22
N LEU A 704 12.32 3.18 10.26
CA LEU A 704 12.73 4.50 10.77
C LEU A 704 12.20 5.63 9.89
N GLU A 705 12.28 5.46 8.57
CA GLU A 705 11.74 6.40 7.56
C GLU A 705 10.23 6.59 7.70
N ARG A 706 9.46 5.51 7.95
CA ARG A 706 8.02 5.59 8.25
C ARG A 706 7.72 6.31 9.57
N GLY A 707 8.44 5.95 10.64
CA GLY A 707 8.14 6.43 11.99
C GLY A 707 8.56 7.87 12.27
N LYS A 708 9.73 8.28 11.79
CA LYS A 708 10.32 9.60 12.05
C LYS A 708 9.37 10.79 11.78
N PRO A 709 8.65 10.89 10.65
CA PRO A 709 7.72 12.00 10.40
C PRO A 709 6.38 11.87 11.16
N GLN A 710 6.09 10.72 11.77
CA GLN A 710 4.80 10.42 12.43
C GLN A 710 4.85 10.51 13.96
N LEU A 711 6.01 10.87 14.56
CA LEU A 711 6.18 10.97 16.01
C LEU A 711 5.40 12.17 16.56
N GLY A 712 4.50 11.92 17.51
CA GLY A 712 3.50 12.89 17.96
C GLY A 712 2.36 13.03 16.94
N THR A 713 1.67 11.93 16.63
CA THR A 713 0.44 11.92 15.83
C THR A 713 -0.54 10.84 16.31
N LEU A 714 -1.85 11.12 16.29
CA LEU A 714 -2.89 10.15 16.64
C LEU A 714 -3.06 9.08 15.55
N GLY A 715 -3.39 9.53 14.34
CA GLY A 715 -3.81 8.67 13.23
C GLY A 715 -5.32 8.58 13.03
N SER A 716 -5.77 7.44 12.51
CA SER A 716 -7.06 7.20 11.86
C SER A 716 -7.71 5.89 12.30
N GLY A 717 -9.01 5.67 12.07
CA GLY A 717 -9.66 4.41 12.44
C GLY A 717 -10.14 4.40 13.89
N ASN A 718 -9.83 3.38 14.68
CA ASN A 718 -10.25 3.34 16.10
C ASN A 718 -9.56 4.41 16.96
N HIS A 719 -8.41 4.95 16.54
CA HIS A 719 -7.67 6.02 17.25
C HIS A 719 -8.50 7.27 17.55
N PHE A 720 -8.26 7.83 18.72
CA PHE A 720 -8.95 9.02 19.22
C PHE A 720 -8.17 9.74 20.33
N LEU A 721 -8.58 10.95 20.68
CA LEU A 721 -8.39 11.52 22.02
C LEU A 721 -9.76 11.89 22.57
N GLU A 722 -10.05 11.49 23.80
CA GLU A 722 -11.37 11.62 24.41
C GLU A 722 -11.29 12.27 25.79
N ILE A 723 -11.95 13.41 25.96
CA ILE A 723 -12.21 14.03 27.26
C ILE A 723 -13.44 13.35 27.86
N GLN A 724 -13.31 12.85 29.08
CA GLN A 724 -14.33 12.07 29.76
C GLN A 724 -14.65 12.68 31.15
N VAL A 725 -15.85 12.40 31.66
CA VAL A 725 -16.21 12.60 33.07
C VAL A 725 -16.31 11.25 33.76
N VAL A 726 -15.74 11.11 34.95
CA VAL A 726 -15.98 9.97 35.84
C VAL A 726 -17.45 10.01 36.29
N ASP A 727 -18.28 9.11 35.78
CA ASP A 727 -19.74 9.15 35.98
C ASP A 727 -20.23 8.17 37.06
N LYS A 728 -19.39 7.20 37.45
CA LYS A 728 -19.63 6.29 38.55
C LYS A 728 -18.33 5.70 39.09
N ILE A 729 -18.19 5.69 40.41
CA ILE A 729 -17.23 4.86 41.14
C ILE A 729 -17.90 3.55 41.60
N TYR A 730 -17.15 2.46 41.53
CA TYR A 730 -17.51 1.12 42.01
C TYR A 730 -16.69 0.72 43.22
N ASP A 731 -15.47 1.25 43.35
CA ASP A 731 -14.57 1.03 44.49
C ASP A 731 -14.02 2.38 45.00
N PRO A 732 -14.61 2.97 46.06
CA PRO A 732 -14.21 4.28 46.60
C PRO A 732 -12.86 4.32 47.34
N GLU A 733 -12.19 3.18 47.52
CA GLU A 733 -10.85 3.10 48.12
C GLU A 733 -9.81 3.07 47.01
N ILE A 734 -9.95 2.15 46.06
CA ILE A 734 -9.06 2.04 44.90
C ILE A 734 -9.16 3.28 44.00
N ALA A 735 -10.37 3.83 43.83
CA ALA A 735 -10.53 5.08 43.09
C ALA A 735 -9.73 6.23 43.73
N ARG A 736 -9.72 6.34 45.07
CA ARG A 736 -8.98 7.37 45.80
C ARG A 736 -7.47 7.25 45.57
N GLU A 737 -6.94 6.03 45.60
CA GLU A 737 -5.52 5.76 45.33
C GLU A 737 -5.13 6.07 43.87
N LEU A 738 -5.98 5.74 42.89
CA LEU A 738 -5.84 6.21 41.50
C LEU A 738 -5.99 7.74 41.36
N GLY A 739 -6.66 8.39 42.32
CA GLY A 739 -7.06 9.79 42.25
C GLY A 739 -8.23 10.01 41.29
N LEU A 740 -9.26 9.16 41.39
CA LEU A 740 -10.51 9.18 40.65
C LEU A 740 -11.71 9.53 41.56
N GLU A 741 -12.49 10.54 41.18
CA GLU A 741 -13.65 11.03 41.94
C GLU A 741 -14.87 11.27 41.03
N GLU A 742 -16.10 11.10 41.53
CA GLU A 742 -17.30 11.32 40.70
C GLU A 742 -17.46 12.78 40.27
N GLY A 743 -17.69 12.99 38.96
CA GLY A 743 -17.77 14.32 38.35
C GLY A 743 -16.42 14.94 37.93
N GLN A 744 -15.30 14.29 38.23
CA GLN A 744 -13.96 14.68 37.79
C GLN A 744 -13.74 14.45 36.30
N ILE A 745 -12.88 15.24 35.67
CA ILE A 745 -12.51 15.13 34.26
C ILE A 745 -11.22 14.32 34.06
N THR A 746 -11.22 13.47 33.04
CA THR A 746 -10.12 12.60 32.60
C THR A 746 -9.93 12.70 31.08
N VAL A 747 -8.79 12.26 30.54
CA VAL A 747 -8.49 12.31 29.09
C VAL A 747 -7.84 11.02 28.61
N MET A 748 -8.51 10.28 27.73
CA MET A 748 -8.02 9.04 27.11
C MET A 748 -7.36 9.33 25.75
N ILE A 749 -6.20 8.74 25.46
CA ILE A 749 -5.35 9.03 24.28
C ILE A 749 -5.11 7.74 23.49
N HIS A 750 -6.01 7.41 22.59
CA HIS A 750 -5.98 6.19 21.79
C HIS A 750 -5.05 6.34 20.56
N CYS A 751 -3.70 6.21 20.70
CA CYS A 751 -2.77 6.06 19.55
C CYS A 751 -1.55 5.11 19.79
N GLY A 752 -0.97 4.55 18.73
CA GLY A 752 0.08 3.49 18.80
C GLY A 752 1.40 3.79 18.08
N SER A 753 2.07 2.74 17.61
CA SER A 753 3.40 2.74 16.99
C SER A 753 3.47 3.28 15.55
N ARG A 754 2.35 3.84 15.04
CA ARG A 754 2.20 4.39 13.69
C ARG A 754 2.73 3.43 12.60
N GLY A 755 3.23 3.96 11.48
CA GLY A 755 3.82 3.16 10.41
C GLY A 755 5.09 2.38 10.78
N LEU A 756 5.76 2.70 11.89
CA LEU A 756 6.99 2.04 12.32
C LEU A 756 6.73 0.62 12.84
N GLY A 757 5.84 0.46 13.81
CA GLY A 757 5.56 -0.86 14.40
C GLY A 757 4.90 -1.80 13.40
N HIS A 758 4.05 -1.26 12.52
CA HIS A 758 3.55 -1.99 11.35
C HIS A 758 4.69 -2.54 10.50
N GLN A 759 5.73 -1.75 10.24
CA GLN A 759 6.87 -2.20 9.43
C GLN A 759 7.77 -3.20 10.16
N VAL A 760 7.95 -3.08 11.47
CA VAL A 760 8.66 -4.10 12.25
C VAL A 760 7.90 -5.43 12.22
N CYS A 761 6.57 -5.42 12.32
CA CYS A 761 5.74 -6.62 12.17
C CYS A 761 5.86 -7.22 10.74
N THR A 762 5.81 -6.36 9.71
CA THR A 762 6.07 -6.70 8.30
C THR A 762 7.42 -7.42 8.14
N ASP A 763 8.53 -6.77 8.49
CA ASP A 763 9.89 -7.24 8.20
C ASP A 763 10.18 -8.60 8.86
N TYR A 764 9.66 -8.80 10.08
CA TYR A 764 9.90 -10.03 10.82
C TYR A 764 8.96 -11.18 10.45
N LEU A 765 7.77 -10.96 9.86
CA LEU A 765 6.97 -12.08 9.32
C LEU A 765 7.76 -12.92 8.30
N VAL A 766 8.51 -12.28 7.40
CA VAL A 766 9.35 -12.97 6.40
C VAL A 766 10.43 -13.83 7.07
N THR A 767 11.01 -13.32 8.15
CA THR A 767 12.03 -14.00 8.94
C THR A 767 11.43 -15.20 9.69
N MET A 768 10.24 -15.01 10.27
CA MET A 768 9.51 -16.04 11.01
C MET A 768 9.03 -17.19 10.12
N GLN A 769 8.51 -16.90 8.92
CA GLN A 769 8.10 -17.96 7.97
C GLN A 769 9.28 -18.87 7.57
N LYS A 770 10.50 -18.33 7.49
CA LYS A 770 11.73 -19.11 7.27
C LYS A 770 12.17 -19.86 8.53
N ALA A 771 12.00 -19.26 9.71
CA ALA A 771 12.27 -19.91 10.99
C ALA A 771 11.37 -21.14 11.22
N VAL A 772 10.07 -21.06 10.93
CA VAL A 772 9.13 -22.21 10.97
C VAL A 772 9.70 -23.42 10.20
N GLN A 773 10.22 -23.19 8.99
CA GLN A 773 10.82 -24.25 8.16
C GLN A 773 12.16 -24.74 8.74
N LYS A 774 13.06 -23.81 9.10
CA LYS A 774 14.39 -24.06 9.68
C LYS A 774 14.33 -24.91 10.95
N TYR A 775 13.32 -24.68 11.79
CA TYR A 775 13.12 -25.34 13.08
C TYR A 775 12.06 -26.46 13.04
N GLY A 776 11.54 -26.82 11.87
CA GLY A 776 10.60 -27.92 11.69
C GLY A 776 9.25 -27.74 12.39
N ILE A 777 8.86 -26.50 12.68
CA ILE A 777 7.65 -26.18 13.44
C ILE A 777 6.42 -26.50 12.57
N LYS A 778 5.49 -27.28 13.11
CA LYS A 778 4.20 -27.59 12.48
C LYS A 778 3.13 -26.65 13.04
N LEU A 779 2.45 -25.93 12.14
CA LEU A 779 1.37 -24.99 12.45
C LEU A 779 0.15 -25.34 11.59
N PRO A 780 -1.08 -25.14 12.08
CA PRO A 780 -2.30 -25.37 11.30
C PRO A 780 -2.58 -24.21 10.34
N ASP A 781 -2.21 -22.98 10.72
CA ASP A 781 -2.29 -21.78 9.90
C ASP A 781 -0.89 -21.17 9.69
N ARG A 782 -0.61 -20.72 8.46
CA ARG A 782 0.60 -19.97 8.09
C ARG A 782 0.65 -18.59 8.74
N GLN A 783 -0.49 -18.01 9.12
CA GLN A 783 -0.55 -16.72 9.81
C GLN A 783 0.03 -16.75 11.23
N LEU A 784 0.21 -17.95 11.81
CA LEU A 784 0.88 -18.19 13.10
C LEU A 784 2.42 -18.29 12.99
N ALA A 785 3.01 -17.80 11.88
CA ALA A 785 4.46 -17.85 11.65
C ALA A 785 5.26 -17.36 12.86
N CYS A 786 6.24 -18.15 13.28
CA CYS A 786 6.98 -17.96 14.53
C CYS A 786 8.39 -18.56 14.48
N ALA A 787 9.21 -18.19 15.47
CA ALA A 787 10.54 -18.75 15.70
C ALA A 787 10.67 -19.13 17.18
N PRO A 788 11.52 -20.12 17.54
CA PRO A 788 11.89 -20.38 18.93
C PRO A 788 12.40 -19.11 19.60
N LEU A 789 12.01 -18.85 20.85
CA LEU A 789 12.33 -17.58 21.50
C LEU A 789 13.83 -17.39 21.72
N ASP A 790 14.57 -18.49 21.91
CA ASP A 790 16.02 -18.52 22.07
C ASP A 790 16.80 -18.32 20.75
N SER A 791 16.14 -18.49 19.59
CA SER A 791 16.77 -18.41 18.28
C SER A 791 17.25 -16.98 17.94
N PRO A 792 18.22 -16.81 17.04
CA PRO A 792 18.59 -15.49 16.52
C PRO A 792 17.39 -14.76 15.90
N GLU A 793 16.52 -15.47 15.19
CA GLU A 793 15.29 -14.92 14.61
C GLU A 793 14.29 -14.43 15.67
N GLY A 794 14.09 -15.21 16.75
CA GLY A 794 13.22 -14.88 17.87
C GLY A 794 13.72 -13.69 18.69
N LYS A 795 14.99 -13.76 19.13
CA LYS A 795 15.67 -12.69 19.88
C LYS A 795 15.67 -11.37 19.11
N ASN A 796 15.95 -11.42 17.80
CA ASN A 796 15.99 -10.20 17.00
C ASN A 796 14.60 -9.57 16.84
N TYR A 797 13.55 -10.37 16.68
CA TYR A 797 12.19 -9.83 16.62
C TYR A 797 11.76 -9.22 17.95
N TYR A 798 12.00 -9.88 19.09
CA TYR A 798 11.66 -9.33 20.40
C TYR A 798 12.34 -7.97 20.63
N ALA A 799 13.63 -7.86 20.29
CA ALA A 799 14.38 -6.60 20.37
C ALA A 799 13.88 -5.49 19.41
N ALA A 800 13.41 -5.84 18.21
CA ALA A 800 12.84 -4.89 17.28
C ALA A 800 11.41 -4.45 17.67
N MET A 801 10.58 -5.40 18.14
CA MET A 801 9.25 -5.17 18.68
C MET A 801 9.29 -4.29 19.94
N ALA A 802 10.24 -4.53 20.84
CA ALA A 802 10.51 -3.68 22.01
C ALA A 802 10.79 -2.23 21.59
N GLY A 803 11.60 -2.01 20.55
CA GLY A 803 11.82 -0.66 20.01
C GLY A 803 10.55 -0.05 19.41
N ALA A 804 9.72 -0.84 18.70
CA ALA A 804 8.43 -0.36 18.20
C ALA A 804 7.44 0.03 19.32
N ALA A 805 7.46 -0.68 20.45
CA ALA A 805 6.71 -0.34 21.65
C ALA A 805 7.22 0.96 22.29
N ASN A 806 8.54 1.11 22.42
CA ASN A 806 9.20 2.35 22.89
C ASN A 806 8.80 3.58 22.06
N TYR A 807 8.77 3.46 20.73
CA TYR A 807 8.25 4.52 19.86
C TYR A 807 6.75 4.79 20.09
N ALA A 808 5.93 3.78 20.37
CA ALA A 808 4.50 3.98 20.69
C ALA A 808 4.32 4.74 22.01
N TRP A 809 5.05 4.38 23.07
CA TRP A 809 5.06 5.08 24.34
C TRP A 809 5.53 6.54 24.20
N ALA A 810 6.63 6.78 23.46
CA ALA A 810 7.09 8.13 23.14
C ALA A 810 6.05 8.95 22.36
N ASN A 811 5.39 8.35 21.35
CA ASN A 811 4.34 9.01 20.58
C ASN A 811 3.18 9.49 21.47
N ARG A 812 2.71 8.62 22.38
CA ARG A 812 1.64 8.94 23.33
C ARG A 812 2.06 9.99 24.36
N GLN A 813 3.30 9.93 24.82
CA GLN A 813 3.89 10.91 25.73
C GLN A 813 3.91 12.33 25.13
N CYS A 814 4.33 12.47 23.87
CA CYS A 814 4.31 13.76 23.16
C CYS A 814 2.89 14.33 22.98
N ILE A 815 1.90 13.47 22.72
CA ILE A 815 0.49 13.89 22.57
C ILE A 815 -0.11 14.31 23.92
N MET A 816 0.23 13.61 25.01
CA MET A 816 -0.16 14.00 26.36
C MET A 816 0.43 15.37 26.75
N HIS A 817 1.68 15.65 26.37
CA HIS A 817 2.29 16.96 26.61
C HIS A 817 1.53 18.10 25.88
N TRP A 818 1.13 17.93 24.62
CA TRP A 818 0.29 18.95 23.95
C TRP A 818 -1.14 19.01 24.48
N THR A 819 -1.65 17.91 25.05
CA THR A 819 -2.91 17.92 25.80
C THR A 819 -2.77 18.85 27.02
N ARG A 820 -1.64 18.77 27.75
CA ARG A 820 -1.30 19.70 28.85
C ARG A 820 -1.20 21.15 28.37
N GLU A 821 -0.49 21.44 27.27
CA GLU A 821 -0.40 22.80 26.68
C GLU A 821 -1.79 23.42 26.47
N VAL A 822 -2.73 22.64 25.90
CA VAL A 822 -4.06 23.14 25.54
C VAL A 822 -4.97 23.34 26.76
N PHE A 823 -4.99 22.40 27.70
CA PHE A 823 -5.76 22.59 28.93
C PHE A 823 -5.29 23.83 29.69
N ALA A 824 -3.97 24.00 29.87
CA ALA A 824 -3.41 25.19 30.51
C ALA A 824 -3.86 26.50 29.84
N LYS A 825 -3.82 26.53 28.49
CA LYS A 825 -4.30 27.67 27.68
C LYS A 825 -5.79 27.97 27.87
N VAL A 826 -6.65 26.94 27.91
CA VAL A 826 -8.12 27.08 27.98
C VAL A 826 -8.61 27.40 29.40
N PHE A 827 -7.92 26.91 30.43
CA PHE A 827 -8.24 27.20 31.82
C PHE A 827 -7.51 28.41 32.41
N ARG A 828 -6.43 28.89 31.75
CA ARG A 828 -5.55 29.99 32.20
C ARG A 828 -4.87 29.68 33.53
N SER A 829 -4.32 28.47 33.61
CA SER A 829 -3.72 27.84 34.79
C SER A 829 -2.60 26.91 34.32
N THR A 830 -1.69 26.48 35.19
CA THR A 830 -0.60 25.55 34.81
C THR A 830 -1.09 24.10 34.72
N PRO A 831 -0.47 23.22 33.90
CA PRO A 831 -0.86 21.81 33.88
C PRO A 831 -0.70 21.09 35.23
N GLU A 832 0.22 21.58 36.05
CA GLU A 832 0.46 21.17 37.44
C GLU A 832 -0.71 21.58 38.36
N GLU A 833 -1.16 22.84 38.31
CA GLU A 833 -2.37 23.33 39.03
C GLU A 833 -3.65 22.60 38.62
N LEU A 834 -3.75 22.19 37.35
CA LEU A 834 -4.87 21.40 36.82
C LEU A 834 -4.75 19.89 37.10
N GLU A 835 -3.67 19.48 37.79
CA GLU A 835 -3.30 18.10 38.12
C GLU A 835 -3.46 17.12 36.95
N LEU A 836 -2.95 17.49 35.76
CA LEU A 836 -3.00 16.72 34.51
C LEU A 836 -2.09 15.46 34.51
N LYS A 837 -2.17 14.67 35.58
CA LYS A 837 -1.29 13.54 35.88
C LYS A 837 -1.69 12.30 35.08
N LEU A 838 -0.70 11.53 34.61
CA LEU A 838 -0.93 10.22 34.01
C LEU A 838 -1.52 9.29 35.09
N ILE A 839 -2.67 8.64 34.82
CA ILE A 839 -3.09 7.49 35.66
C ILE A 839 -2.28 6.29 35.22
N TYR A 840 -2.39 5.93 33.93
CA TYR A 840 -1.62 4.82 33.39
C TYR A 840 -1.51 4.86 31.85
N ASP A 841 -0.51 4.19 31.31
CA ASP A 841 -0.40 3.86 29.88
C ASP A 841 -0.08 2.37 29.78
N VAL A 842 -0.86 1.63 28.98
CA VAL A 842 -0.78 0.17 28.85
C VAL A 842 -0.87 -0.25 27.38
N ALA A 843 -0.11 -1.27 26.99
CA ALA A 843 -0.18 -1.87 25.66
C ALA A 843 -1.23 -2.99 25.57
N HIS A 844 -1.85 -3.14 24.40
CA HIS A 844 -2.84 -4.19 24.10
C HIS A 844 -2.43 -5.13 22.94
N ASN A 845 -1.35 -4.80 22.23
CA ASN A 845 -0.77 -5.55 21.11
C ASN A 845 0.73 -5.63 21.37
N ILE A 846 1.18 -6.66 22.11
CA ILE A 846 2.56 -6.78 22.59
C ILE A 846 2.89 -8.23 22.98
N ALA A 847 4.17 -8.61 22.94
CA ALA A 847 4.65 -9.81 23.63
C ALA A 847 5.64 -9.42 24.74
N LYS A 848 5.62 -10.11 25.87
CA LYS A 848 6.48 -9.81 27.03
C LYS A 848 7.02 -11.07 27.68
N ILE A 849 8.26 -11.01 28.16
CA ILE A 849 8.85 -12.03 29.02
C ILE A 849 8.54 -11.69 30.47
N GLU A 850 7.67 -12.47 31.10
CA GLU A 850 7.12 -12.24 32.44
C GLU A 850 7.31 -13.48 33.33
N GLU A 851 7.39 -13.31 34.64
CA GLU A 851 7.45 -14.43 35.59
C GLU A 851 6.05 -14.81 36.06
N HIS A 852 5.70 -16.09 35.92
CA HIS A 852 4.39 -16.65 36.25
C HIS A 852 4.56 -17.94 37.05
N SER A 853 3.53 -18.35 37.79
CA SER A 853 3.49 -19.65 38.46
C SER A 853 2.84 -20.68 37.56
N TRP A 854 3.54 -21.76 37.22
CA TRP A 854 3.01 -22.85 36.42
C TRP A 854 3.47 -24.21 36.96
N GLY A 855 2.54 -25.15 37.15
CA GLY A 855 2.84 -26.45 37.77
C GLY A 855 3.41 -26.36 39.20
N GLY A 856 3.14 -25.27 39.92
CA GLY A 856 3.71 -24.99 41.24
C GLY A 856 5.14 -24.44 41.24
N GLN A 857 5.71 -24.11 40.07
CA GLN A 857 7.04 -23.52 39.94
C GLN A 857 6.97 -22.12 39.34
N LYS A 858 7.84 -21.21 39.80
CA LYS A 858 8.09 -19.92 39.16
C LYS A 858 8.85 -20.15 37.85
N ILE A 859 8.26 -19.78 36.73
CA ILE A 859 8.82 -19.91 35.39
C ILE A 859 8.66 -18.60 34.62
N LYS A 860 9.61 -18.30 33.72
CA LYS A 860 9.47 -17.18 32.80
C LYS A 860 8.76 -17.63 31.52
N LEU A 861 7.76 -16.87 31.11
CA LEU A 861 6.95 -17.12 29.92
C LEU A 861 6.98 -15.91 29.00
N CYS A 862 7.01 -16.15 27.69
CA CYS A 862 6.70 -15.15 26.68
C CYS A 862 5.19 -15.13 26.47
N VAL A 863 4.52 -14.09 27.01
CA VAL A 863 3.08 -13.87 26.93
C VAL A 863 2.78 -12.96 25.75
N HIS A 864 2.10 -13.49 24.73
CA HIS A 864 1.53 -12.76 23.60
C HIS A 864 0.15 -12.23 23.98
N ARG A 865 -0.09 -10.93 23.75
CA ARG A 865 -1.38 -10.28 23.94
C ARG A 865 -1.74 -9.48 22.69
N LYS A 866 -2.95 -9.73 22.15
CA LYS A 866 -3.44 -9.08 20.94
C LYS A 866 -4.90 -8.67 21.09
N GLY A 867 -5.16 -7.38 21.16
CA GLY A 867 -6.42 -6.86 21.70
C GLY A 867 -6.66 -7.35 23.12
N ALA A 868 -5.60 -7.45 23.94
CA ALA A 868 -5.70 -7.89 25.33
C ALA A 868 -4.66 -7.15 26.18
N THR A 869 -5.05 -6.80 27.41
CA THR A 869 -4.32 -5.84 28.27
C THR A 869 -3.67 -6.57 29.43
N ARG A 870 -2.51 -6.10 29.91
CA ARG A 870 -1.90 -6.62 31.15
C ARG A 870 -2.66 -6.12 32.38
N ALA A 871 -2.81 -7.01 33.36
CA ALA A 871 -3.63 -6.85 34.55
C ALA A 871 -2.97 -7.51 35.78
N PHE A 872 -1.75 -7.08 36.12
CA PHE A 872 -1.01 -7.60 37.27
C PHE A 872 -1.72 -7.32 38.63
N PRO A 873 -1.52 -8.21 39.63
CA PRO A 873 -2.24 -8.20 40.91
C PRO A 873 -1.68 -7.16 41.88
N PRO A 874 -2.34 -6.91 43.02
CA PRO A 874 -1.71 -6.24 44.16
C PRO A 874 -0.32 -6.81 44.50
N PHE A 875 0.57 -5.95 44.98
CA PHE A 875 1.95 -6.23 45.41
C PHE A 875 2.89 -6.83 44.33
N HIS A 876 2.48 -6.88 43.06
CA HIS A 876 3.39 -7.25 41.98
C HIS A 876 4.50 -6.21 41.78
N GLN A 877 5.75 -6.66 41.69
CA GLN A 877 6.94 -5.80 41.67
C GLN A 877 6.97 -4.77 40.51
N ASP A 878 6.41 -5.15 39.36
CA ASP A 878 6.37 -4.31 38.14
C ASP A 878 5.19 -3.31 38.12
N ILE A 879 4.56 -3.08 39.27
CA ILE A 879 3.54 -2.03 39.49
C ILE A 879 4.18 -0.88 40.27
N PRO A 880 3.93 0.39 39.89
CA PRO A 880 4.43 1.55 40.62
C PRO A 880 4.01 1.52 42.08
N GLU A 881 4.90 1.90 43.00
CA GLU A 881 4.72 1.80 44.46
C GLU A 881 3.33 2.27 44.94
N ARG A 882 2.87 3.43 44.45
CA ARG A 882 1.54 4.00 44.72
C ARG A 882 0.39 3.03 44.45
N TYR A 883 0.49 2.20 43.42
CA TYR A 883 -0.56 1.29 42.98
C TYR A 883 -0.34 -0.16 43.43
N GLN A 884 0.76 -0.49 44.11
CA GLN A 884 1.02 -1.86 44.56
C GLN A 884 -0.11 -2.38 45.46
N LYS A 885 -0.67 -1.57 46.36
CA LYS A 885 -1.77 -2.03 47.24
C LYS A 885 -3.09 -2.36 46.52
N ILE A 886 -3.26 -1.90 45.27
CA ILE A 886 -4.54 -1.97 44.54
C ILE A 886 -4.49 -2.82 43.25
N GLY A 887 -3.30 -3.14 42.74
CA GLY A 887 -3.13 -3.84 41.46
C GLY A 887 -2.92 -2.90 40.27
N GLN A 888 -2.55 -3.46 39.11
CA GLN A 888 -2.19 -2.67 37.92
C GLN A 888 -3.45 -1.99 37.35
N PRO A 889 -3.43 -0.68 37.07
CA PRO A 889 -4.56 -0.01 36.42
C PRO A 889 -4.75 -0.53 35.00
N VAL A 890 -5.97 -0.96 34.69
CA VAL A 890 -6.38 -1.49 33.37
C VAL A 890 -7.31 -0.48 32.71
N LEU A 891 -7.07 -0.22 31.43
CA LEU A 891 -7.70 0.85 30.67
C LEU A 891 -8.54 0.26 29.54
N ILE A 892 -9.87 0.29 29.68
CA ILE A 892 -10.79 -0.26 28.69
C ILE A 892 -11.51 0.90 27.97
N PRO A 893 -11.02 1.35 26.79
CA PRO A 893 -11.77 2.25 25.93
C PRO A 893 -13.11 1.66 25.51
N GLY A 894 -14.15 2.47 25.63
CA GLY A 894 -15.38 2.31 24.86
C GLY A 894 -15.21 2.80 23.42
N ASP A 895 -16.32 2.83 22.70
CA ASP A 895 -16.51 3.70 21.54
C ASP A 895 -16.87 5.14 21.95
N MET A 896 -16.79 6.06 21.00
CA MET A 896 -16.99 7.51 21.18
C MET A 896 -18.37 7.96 21.70
N GLY A 897 -19.32 7.04 21.90
CA GLY A 897 -20.69 7.33 22.34
C GLY A 897 -21.17 6.53 23.55
N ARG A 898 -20.33 5.63 24.10
CA ARG A 898 -20.57 4.88 25.34
C ARG A 898 -19.42 5.10 26.32
N CYS A 899 -19.49 4.46 27.48
CA CYS A 899 -18.53 4.64 28.54
C CYS A 899 -17.22 3.87 28.30
N SER A 900 -16.11 4.46 28.73
CA SER A 900 -14.86 3.74 29.00
C SER A 900 -14.81 3.31 30.48
N TYR A 901 -13.93 2.38 30.82
CA TYR A 901 -13.74 1.92 32.20
C TYR A 901 -12.27 1.97 32.64
N CYS A 902 -12.07 2.23 33.93
CA CYS A 902 -10.82 1.97 34.64
C CYS A 902 -11.06 0.82 35.62
N LEU A 903 -10.26 -0.24 35.47
CA LEU A 903 -10.28 -1.44 36.32
C LEU A 903 -8.91 -1.60 37.00
N VAL A 904 -8.76 -2.58 37.88
CA VAL A 904 -7.45 -3.07 38.34
C VAL A 904 -7.30 -4.57 38.12
N GLY A 905 -6.06 -5.01 37.94
CA GLY A 905 -5.67 -6.42 37.91
C GLY A 905 -5.82 -7.13 39.26
N THR A 906 -5.76 -8.46 39.25
CA THR A 906 -6.09 -9.32 40.40
C THR A 906 -5.20 -10.57 40.42
N GLU A 907 -5.10 -11.24 41.58
CA GLU A 907 -4.38 -12.52 41.69
C GLU A 907 -4.92 -13.57 40.71
N LYS A 908 -6.24 -13.61 40.55
CA LYS A 908 -6.91 -14.56 39.65
C LYS A 908 -6.55 -14.34 38.18
N ALA A 909 -6.14 -13.13 37.79
CA ALA A 909 -5.55 -12.90 36.46
C ALA A 909 -4.21 -13.63 36.30
N MET A 910 -3.35 -13.63 37.33
CA MET A 910 -2.09 -14.41 37.30
C MET A 910 -2.35 -15.91 37.25
N GLU A 911 -3.35 -16.38 38.00
CA GLU A 911 -3.73 -17.80 38.06
C GLU A 911 -4.36 -18.32 36.76
N GLU A 912 -5.29 -17.59 36.15
CA GLU A 912 -6.11 -18.09 35.03
C GLU A 912 -5.81 -17.48 33.65
N THR A 913 -5.17 -16.30 33.58
CA THR A 913 -4.97 -15.55 32.31
C THR A 913 -3.56 -15.00 32.08
N PHE A 914 -2.55 -15.44 32.85
CA PHE A 914 -1.17 -14.91 32.80
C PHE A 914 -1.15 -13.38 32.99
N GLY A 915 -1.87 -12.88 33.98
CA GLY A 915 -1.99 -11.45 34.28
C GLY A 915 -2.61 -10.65 33.14
N SER A 916 -3.70 -11.12 32.53
CA SER A 916 -4.29 -10.52 31.33
C SER A 916 -5.82 -10.36 31.38
N THR A 917 -6.35 -9.36 30.67
CA THR A 917 -7.79 -9.09 30.54
C THR A 917 -8.12 -8.47 29.16
N CYS A 918 -9.36 -8.09 28.91
CA CYS A 918 -9.82 -7.43 27.67
C CYS A 918 -9.08 -6.11 27.35
N HIS A 919 -9.26 -5.56 26.14
CA HIS A 919 -8.73 -4.24 25.74
C HIS A 919 -9.78 -3.20 25.33
N GLY A 920 -11.04 -3.59 25.17
CA GLY A 920 -12.07 -2.66 24.72
C GLY A 920 -13.42 -3.33 24.54
N ALA A 921 -14.28 -2.72 23.75
CA ALA A 921 -15.60 -3.28 23.43
C ALA A 921 -15.53 -4.50 22.50
N GLY A 922 -14.63 -4.51 21.50
CA GLY A 922 -14.66 -5.50 20.41
C GLY A 922 -15.82 -5.28 19.44
N ARG A 923 -15.60 -5.49 18.14
CA ARG A 923 -16.63 -5.23 17.12
C ARG A 923 -17.67 -6.36 17.08
N VAL A 924 -18.92 -6.01 16.82
CA VAL A 924 -20.00 -6.94 16.38
C VAL A 924 -20.57 -6.53 15.03
N MET A 925 -20.43 -5.25 14.66
CA MET A 925 -20.70 -4.79 13.31
C MET A 925 -19.41 -4.26 12.71
N SER A 926 -19.25 -4.60 11.44
CA SER A 926 -18.31 -3.93 10.57
C SER A 926 -18.60 -2.42 10.48
N ARG A 927 -17.58 -1.63 10.09
CA ARG A 927 -17.70 -0.17 9.98
C ARG A 927 -18.84 0.28 9.09
N MET A 928 -19.18 -0.55 8.10
CA MET A 928 -20.21 -0.22 7.13
C MET A 928 -21.58 -0.80 7.47
N ALA A 929 -21.66 -1.96 8.14
CA ALA A 929 -22.93 -2.40 8.72
C ALA A 929 -23.43 -1.35 9.74
N ALA A 930 -22.51 -0.68 10.44
CA ALA A 930 -22.80 0.52 11.21
C ALA A 930 -23.28 1.69 10.33
N LYS A 931 -22.58 2.05 9.23
CA LYS A 931 -23.04 3.09 8.29
C LYS A 931 -24.44 2.85 7.72
N LYS A 932 -24.81 1.59 7.47
CA LYS A 932 -26.15 1.17 7.04
C LYS A 932 -27.21 1.57 8.08
N GLN A 933 -26.95 1.27 9.35
CA GLN A 933 -27.82 1.56 10.50
C GLN A 933 -27.80 3.03 10.93
N ALA A 934 -26.75 3.78 10.59
CA ALA A 934 -26.69 5.23 10.75
C ALA A 934 -27.39 6.02 9.64
N ARG A 935 -27.94 5.37 8.60
CA ARG A 935 -28.47 6.07 7.44
C ARG A 935 -29.72 6.89 7.81
N GLY A 936 -29.60 8.22 7.74
CA GLY A 936 -30.64 9.16 8.14
C GLY A 936 -30.49 9.71 9.57
N ARG A 937 -29.50 9.21 10.32
CA ARG A 937 -29.09 9.71 11.64
C ARG A 937 -27.91 10.66 11.48
N ASP A 938 -27.97 11.86 12.07
CA ASP A 938 -26.78 12.69 12.23
C ASP A 938 -26.12 12.31 13.57
N ILE A 939 -25.19 11.34 13.52
CA ILE A 939 -24.50 10.81 14.71
C ILE A 939 -23.76 11.93 15.47
N GLN A 940 -23.32 12.99 14.80
CA GLN A 940 -22.68 14.14 15.47
C GLN A 940 -23.71 14.94 16.28
N GLN A 941 -24.93 15.08 15.77
CA GLN A 941 -26.05 15.69 16.49
C GLN A 941 -26.60 14.77 17.60
N GLU A 942 -26.76 13.46 17.38
CA GLU A 942 -27.17 12.51 18.43
C GLU A 942 -26.19 12.51 19.61
N LEU A 943 -24.88 12.56 19.32
CA LEU A 943 -23.86 12.67 20.36
C LEU A 943 -23.93 14.05 21.04
N ARG A 944 -24.15 15.13 20.29
CA ARG A 944 -24.34 16.49 20.86
C ARG A 944 -25.57 16.59 21.76
N GLU A 945 -26.67 15.91 21.42
CA GLU A 945 -27.90 15.79 22.23
C GLU A 945 -27.67 14.96 23.49
N ARG A 946 -26.81 13.94 23.43
CA ARG A 946 -26.28 13.22 24.60
C ARG A 946 -25.23 14.02 25.40
N GLY A 947 -24.86 15.23 24.95
CA GLY A 947 -23.91 16.13 25.60
C GLY A 947 -22.43 15.94 25.22
N ILE A 948 -22.15 15.20 24.14
CA ILE A 948 -20.81 14.79 23.69
C ILE A 948 -20.41 15.61 22.45
N ILE A 949 -19.33 16.39 22.52
CA ILE A 949 -18.83 17.21 21.41
C ILE A 949 -17.77 16.46 20.60
N VAL A 950 -18.13 15.92 19.44
CA VAL A 950 -17.18 15.23 18.57
C VAL A 950 -16.64 16.13 17.47
N LYS A 951 -15.31 16.23 17.38
CA LYS A 951 -14.56 16.76 16.24
C LYS A 951 -13.84 15.60 15.57
N ALA A 952 -14.08 15.42 14.29
CA ALA A 952 -13.29 14.51 13.45
C ALA A 952 -12.87 15.27 12.20
N GLU A 953 -11.73 14.89 11.63
CA GLU A 953 -11.25 15.44 10.34
C GLU A 953 -12.32 15.36 9.23
N ASN A 954 -13.27 14.43 9.37
CA ASN A 954 -14.45 14.31 8.52
C ASN A 954 -15.56 13.53 9.25
N ARG A 955 -16.81 13.78 8.83
CA ARG A 955 -17.99 13.06 9.34
C ARG A 955 -17.96 11.54 9.04
N GLY A 956 -17.05 11.05 8.20
CA GLY A 956 -16.94 9.64 7.83
C GLY A 956 -16.56 8.73 9.00
N THR A 957 -15.49 9.05 9.72
CA THR A 957 -15.03 8.28 10.90
C THR A 957 -16.06 8.27 12.03
N LEU A 958 -16.84 9.35 12.12
CA LEU A 958 -17.90 9.58 13.11
C LEU A 958 -19.12 8.66 12.91
N VAL A 959 -19.16 7.87 11.82
CA VAL A 959 -20.21 6.87 11.58
C VAL A 959 -19.66 5.44 11.68
N GLU A 960 -18.37 5.24 11.40
CA GLU A 960 -17.69 3.92 11.46
C GLU A 960 -17.53 3.39 12.86
N GLU A 961 -17.25 4.31 13.78
CA GLU A 961 -16.90 4.03 15.16
C GLU A 961 -18.07 4.38 16.11
N MET A 962 -19.31 4.29 15.60
CA MET A 962 -20.54 4.50 16.37
C MET A 962 -20.81 3.34 17.35
N SER A 963 -21.52 3.65 18.43
CA SER A 963 -21.76 2.74 19.55
C SER A 963 -22.38 1.40 19.18
N ASP A 964 -23.35 1.40 18.28
CA ASP A 964 -24.08 0.20 17.89
C ASP A 964 -23.17 -0.84 17.19
N ALA A 965 -21.99 -0.40 16.69
CA ALA A 965 -21.06 -1.26 15.96
C ALA A 965 -20.22 -2.21 16.83
N TYR A 966 -20.27 -2.01 18.14
CA TYR A 966 -19.39 -2.62 19.14
C TYR A 966 -20.22 -3.36 20.20
N LYS A 967 -19.69 -4.47 20.77
CA LYS A 967 -20.34 -5.14 21.94
C LYS A 967 -20.56 -4.10 23.03
N ASP A 968 -21.50 -4.31 23.94
CA ASP A 968 -21.54 -3.43 25.12
C ASP A 968 -20.26 -3.68 25.93
N VAL A 969 -19.40 -2.66 25.99
CA VAL A 969 -18.18 -2.67 26.80
C VAL A 969 -18.49 -2.89 28.29
N SER A 970 -19.68 -2.50 28.74
CA SER A 970 -20.20 -2.85 30.07
C SER A 970 -20.40 -4.35 30.23
N GLU A 971 -20.88 -5.06 29.20
CA GLU A 971 -21.04 -6.52 29.23
C GLU A 971 -19.67 -7.23 29.22
N VAL A 972 -18.73 -6.77 28.39
CA VAL A 972 -17.35 -7.29 28.35
C VAL A 972 -16.65 -7.11 29.71
N VAL A 973 -16.76 -5.92 30.30
CA VAL A 973 -16.19 -5.61 31.63
C VAL A 973 -16.92 -6.36 32.75
N GLU A 974 -18.23 -6.60 32.65
CA GLU A 974 -18.97 -7.39 33.64
C GLU A 974 -18.49 -8.84 33.64
N VAL A 975 -18.29 -9.47 32.47
CA VAL A 975 -17.73 -10.82 32.39
C VAL A 975 -16.37 -10.91 33.07
N MET A 976 -15.46 -9.97 32.80
CA MET A 976 -14.12 -9.93 33.43
C MET A 976 -14.15 -9.59 34.92
N HIS A 977 -15.24 -8.98 35.41
CA HIS A 977 -15.44 -8.71 36.83
C HIS A 977 -16.02 -9.92 37.58
N GLN A 978 -17.04 -10.57 37.03
CA GLN A 978 -17.70 -11.73 37.64
C GLN A 978 -16.81 -12.98 37.60
N THR A 979 -15.94 -13.11 36.59
CA THR A 979 -14.87 -14.14 36.62
C THR A 979 -13.80 -13.84 37.65
N GLY A 980 -13.70 -12.59 38.14
CA GLY A 980 -12.71 -12.12 39.10
C GLY A 980 -11.37 -11.70 38.48
N ILE A 981 -11.23 -11.69 37.16
CA ILE A 981 -9.97 -11.39 36.45
C ILE A 981 -9.58 -9.90 36.58
N SER A 982 -10.54 -8.97 36.55
CA SER A 982 -10.27 -7.55 36.77
C SER A 982 -11.39 -6.84 37.53
N LYS A 983 -11.04 -6.07 38.56
CA LYS A 983 -12.01 -5.40 39.45
C LYS A 983 -12.42 -4.04 38.86
N LYS A 984 -13.72 -3.80 38.67
CA LYS A 984 -14.25 -2.46 38.32
C LYS A 984 -13.89 -1.44 39.40
N VAL A 985 -13.31 -0.31 39.01
CA VAL A 985 -13.03 0.82 39.91
C VAL A 985 -13.86 2.04 39.52
N ALA A 986 -13.78 2.46 38.26
CA ALA A 986 -14.46 3.64 37.75
C ALA A 986 -15.03 3.41 36.35
N ARG A 987 -16.10 4.12 36.03
CA ARG A 987 -16.64 4.28 34.68
C ARG A 987 -16.58 5.75 34.30
N MET A 988 -16.18 6.01 33.06
CA MET A 988 -16.02 7.34 32.51
C MET A 988 -16.90 7.48 31.27
N LYS A 989 -17.66 8.58 31.15
CA LYS A 989 -18.46 8.91 29.97
C LYS A 989 -17.77 9.99 29.13
N PRO A 990 -17.76 9.89 27.80
CA PRO A 990 -17.27 10.96 26.94
C PRO A 990 -18.01 12.28 27.18
N LEU A 991 -17.28 13.38 27.04
CA LEU A 991 -17.79 14.76 26.91
C LEU A 991 -17.31 15.40 25.60
N GLY A 992 -16.13 15.01 25.12
CA GLY A 992 -15.57 15.53 23.87
C GLY A 992 -14.61 14.53 23.24
N VAL A 993 -14.73 14.29 21.94
CA VAL A 993 -13.97 13.24 21.23
C VAL A 993 -13.30 13.81 19.98
N ILE A 994 -12.06 13.41 19.74
CA ILE A 994 -11.20 13.83 18.64
C ILE A 994 -10.78 12.62 17.82
N LYS A 995 -11.01 12.60 16.50
CA LYS A 995 -10.67 11.48 15.61
C LYS A 995 -10.07 11.93 14.26
N GLY A 996 -9.22 11.08 13.67
CA GLY A 996 -8.72 11.18 12.28
C GLY A 996 -9.41 10.22 11.32
#